data_AF-A0AAW7KZQ6-F1
#
_entry.id   AF-A0AAW7KZQ6-F1
#
_cell.length_a   1.000
_cell.length_b   1.000
_cell.length_c   1.000
_cell.angle_alpha   90.00
_cell.angle_beta   90.00
_cell.angle_gamma   90.00
#
_symmetry.space_group_name_H-M   'P 1'
#
loop_
_entity.id
_entity.type
_entity.pdbx_description
1 polymer ?
#
loop_
_entity_poly.entity_id
_entity_poly.type
_entity_poly.pdbx_seq_one_letter_code
_entity_poly.pdbx_strand_id
1 'polypeptide(L)'
;MMKNTYAFLLSALCCVTLSACNEQNSQSLEQSSLNDFTLTSSKVSDGGNLPITYTCDGQSISPPLNWSGAPNTTKYYALIMDHKAPEGMHWYWTMYNIAADKTQIKAGETLGEVGSNSVNDLNQYAPPCSKGPGEKSYTYTVYALSAPVTFNSDTKVDRSALLAAVKDITLDTASMTVKYSRSANSAEQKPDSKPTPNEQPKPDKSYLTANVKSPRCDAITQSVSNAGFDQSVSVTCDEQYAYIASSTYPDHDVMTGITGTNEQIPVPAKDYAAPIKLNPKKAKTITTIDAAVGVAVNGVPIYDYSSQGELDVNSYDEKHDTLALGQLDICGGHAGRGDDYHYHVSPTCMINTMKNQSSDAIIGWAYDGYPLYGSKNPDGSAIAKGDLDVCNGQTDDTFGYRYQTSATPPYIIQCLVGEVDTAKLPRVSPLSGDTQGIRADLRPPQGGVENLTHTISENGSRTMSYSYKGENYFTTYSPASQGKDCYSFKQKTISNGGKVQTGTFCRGPQPNHLTPTVTKQNTNSAITGKHNLKLEAWADNWFTAYIGEQLLVEDSVPITTERSFNAQSITFSANYPIELNLIIKDFKQNDTGLEYIGAKNQQMGDGGFIMQLTETDTNKVVAVSDQSFKCEILHKAPLNKLCESETNPVAGEGVCTFMSKEAPTNWLQSNFDNANWANAVEHNFADVGPKDGYDDINWDENAKFIWGEDLETDNTLICKATIEQPQ
;
A
#
# COMPACT_ATOMS: atom_id res chain seq x y z
N MET A 1 -70.72 -32.26 45.09
CA MET A 1 -72.09 -32.18 45.65
C MET A 1 -73.05 -31.70 44.54
N MET A 2 -74.36 -31.82 44.76
CA MET A 2 -75.43 -31.63 43.77
C MET A 2 -75.37 -30.24 43.09
N LYS A 3 -75.49 -30.15 41.76
CA LYS A 3 -76.75 -30.11 40.98
C LYS A 3 -77.78 -29.12 41.53
N ASN A 4 -78.06 -28.06 40.76
CA ASN A 4 -79.44 -27.76 40.37
C ASN A 4 -79.50 -26.92 39.09
N THR A 5 -80.59 -27.10 38.34
CA THR A 5 -80.82 -26.49 37.02
C THR A 5 -82.29 -26.11 36.95
N TYR A 6 -82.61 -24.86 36.60
CA TYR A 6 -83.90 -24.50 36.02
C TYR A 6 -83.71 -23.32 35.05
N ALA A 7 -84.48 -23.32 33.97
CA ALA A 7 -84.34 -22.44 32.82
C ALA A 7 -85.49 -21.42 32.74
N PHE A 8 -85.32 -20.34 31.98
CA PHE A 8 -86.43 -19.68 31.28
C PHE A 8 -86.01 -18.99 29.97
N LEU A 9 -86.98 -18.96 29.05
CA LEU A 9 -87.07 -18.41 27.69
C LEU A 9 -87.01 -16.85 27.65
N LEU A 10 -86.84 -16.10 26.53
CA LEU A 10 -86.49 -16.32 25.10
C LEU A 10 -86.21 -14.94 24.42
N SER A 11 -85.45 -14.91 23.30
CA SER A 11 -85.43 -13.87 22.22
C SER A 11 -84.83 -12.47 22.55
N ALA A 12 -84.20 -11.72 21.62
CA ALA A 12 -84.13 -11.85 20.15
C ALA A 12 -82.77 -11.41 19.51
N LEU A 13 -82.57 -11.91 18.28
CA LEU A 13 -81.70 -11.49 17.13
C LEU A 13 -81.16 -10.03 17.12
N CYS A 14 -80.04 -9.67 16.45
CA CYS A 14 -79.17 -10.34 15.44
C CYS A 14 -77.73 -9.76 15.53
N CYS A 15 -76.70 -9.99 14.69
CA CYS A 15 -76.48 -10.65 13.37
C CYS A 15 -75.11 -11.41 13.41
N VAL A 16 -74.83 -12.47 12.62
CA VAL A 16 -74.38 -12.53 11.20
C VAL A 16 -73.13 -11.67 10.94
N THR A 17 -71.94 -12.25 10.74
CA THR A 17 -71.50 -12.92 9.48
C THR A 17 -70.94 -14.35 9.61
N LEU A 18 -71.07 -15.11 8.50
CA LEU A 18 -70.53 -16.46 8.24
C LEU A 18 -69.01 -16.41 7.89
N SER A 19 -68.21 -17.48 7.72
CA SER A 19 -68.42 -18.91 7.38
C SER A 19 -67.32 -19.76 8.07
N ALA A 20 -67.44 -21.02 8.50
CA ALA A 20 -68.20 -22.23 8.13
C ALA A 20 -67.41 -23.28 7.30
N CYS A 21 -67.26 -24.49 7.89
CA CYS A 21 -67.04 -25.80 7.25
C CYS A 21 -65.70 -26.08 6.52
N ASN A 22 -65.32 -27.34 6.21
CA ASN A 22 -65.44 -28.64 6.91
C ASN A 22 -64.47 -29.65 6.22
N GLU A 23 -64.27 -30.84 6.79
CA GLU A 23 -63.42 -31.93 6.29
C GLU A 23 -63.73 -32.41 4.85
N GLN A 24 -62.72 -32.84 4.07
CA GLN A 24 -62.57 -34.25 3.64
C GLN A 24 -61.23 -34.56 2.93
N ASN A 25 -61.01 -35.85 2.64
CA ASN A 25 -59.73 -36.54 2.44
C ASN A 25 -59.44 -36.93 0.97
N SER A 26 -58.28 -36.55 0.40
CA SER A 26 -57.55 -37.39 -0.59
C SER A 26 -56.16 -36.85 -1.01
N GLN A 27 -55.15 -37.71 -0.90
CA GLN A 27 -53.94 -37.87 -1.75
C GLN A 27 -52.95 -36.72 -2.06
N SER A 28 -51.68 -37.09 -1.82
CA SER A 28 -50.48 -36.89 -2.65
C SER A 28 -49.51 -35.74 -2.32
N LEU A 29 -48.23 -36.13 -2.32
CA LEU A 29 -47.01 -35.35 -2.55
C LEU A 29 -46.79 -34.09 -1.69
N GLU A 30 -45.92 -34.22 -0.69
CA GLU A 30 -44.61 -33.54 -0.71
C GLU A 30 -43.71 -34.11 0.40
N GLN A 31 -42.89 -35.10 0.05
CA GLN A 31 -41.67 -35.35 0.80
C GLN A 31 -40.62 -34.42 0.20
N SER A 32 -40.62 -33.17 0.64
CA SER A 32 -39.62 -32.18 0.24
C SER A 32 -38.23 -32.73 0.54
N SER A 33 -37.44 -33.00 -0.50
CA SER A 33 -36.02 -33.26 -0.31
C SER A 33 -35.41 -32.02 0.31
N LEU A 34 -34.94 -32.14 1.55
CA LEU A 34 -33.98 -31.18 2.08
C LEU A 34 -32.71 -31.37 1.23
N ASN A 35 -32.44 -30.42 0.34
CA ASN A 35 -31.23 -30.42 -0.45
C ASN A 35 -30.05 -30.10 0.48
N ASP A 36 -29.47 -31.15 1.07
CA ASP A 36 -28.30 -31.05 1.94
C ASP A 36 -27.02 -30.70 1.16
N PHE A 37 -27.05 -30.78 -0.19
CA PHE A 37 -25.91 -30.41 -1.02
C PHE A 37 -25.67 -28.89 -1.00
N THR A 38 -24.55 -28.50 -0.40
CA THR A 38 -24.21 -27.11 -0.08
C THR A 38 -22.87 -26.73 -0.68
N LEU A 39 -22.72 -25.46 -1.07
CA LEU A 39 -21.48 -24.85 -1.56
C LEU A 39 -21.17 -23.63 -0.70
N THR A 40 -19.92 -23.53 -0.24
CA THR A 40 -19.43 -22.51 0.69
C THR A 40 -18.00 -22.10 0.35
N SER A 41 -17.53 -21.00 0.92
CA SER A 41 -16.12 -20.61 0.90
C SER A 41 -15.68 -20.16 2.29
N SER A 42 -14.42 -20.43 2.64
CA SER A 42 -13.80 -19.94 3.88
C SER A 42 -13.40 -18.46 3.81
N LYS A 43 -13.44 -17.83 2.63
CA LYS A 43 -13.03 -16.44 2.41
C LYS A 43 -14.12 -15.56 1.76
N VAL A 44 -15.30 -16.11 1.40
CA VAL A 44 -16.47 -15.33 0.93
C VAL A 44 -17.80 -16.02 1.29
N SER A 45 -18.80 -15.25 1.75
CA SER A 45 -20.14 -15.76 2.04
C SER A 45 -21.04 -15.74 0.80
N ASP A 46 -22.07 -16.58 0.76
CA ASP A 46 -23.16 -16.41 -0.20
C ASP A 46 -23.84 -15.04 -0.02
N GLY A 47 -24.19 -14.39 -1.13
CA GLY A 47 -24.60 -12.99 -1.18
C GLY A 47 -23.55 -11.97 -0.74
N GLY A 48 -22.31 -12.39 -0.46
CA GLY A 48 -21.21 -11.55 0.02
C GLY A 48 -20.36 -10.95 -1.10
N ASN A 49 -19.48 -10.01 -0.74
CA ASN A 49 -18.52 -9.43 -1.68
C ASN A 49 -17.35 -10.40 -1.93
N LEU A 50 -17.00 -10.65 -3.19
CA LEU A 50 -15.81 -11.40 -3.58
C LEU A 50 -14.55 -10.57 -3.24
N PRO A 51 -13.64 -11.07 -2.39
CA PRO A 51 -12.40 -10.36 -2.06
C PRO A 51 -11.55 -10.05 -3.30
N ILE A 52 -10.90 -8.88 -3.30
CA ILE A 52 -10.06 -8.40 -4.42
C ILE A 52 -8.95 -9.39 -4.80
N THR A 53 -8.47 -10.22 -3.86
CA THR A 53 -7.54 -11.32 -4.11
C THR A 53 -7.96 -12.22 -5.28
N TYR A 54 -9.27 -12.40 -5.47
CA TYR A 54 -9.84 -13.28 -6.50
C TYR A 54 -10.33 -12.53 -7.74
N THR A 55 -10.15 -11.20 -7.79
CA THR A 55 -10.50 -10.32 -8.91
C THR A 55 -9.22 -9.82 -9.59
N CYS A 56 -9.36 -9.12 -10.72
CA CYS A 56 -8.20 -8.58 -11.45
C CYS A 56 -7.54 -7.38 -10.72
N ASP A 57 -8.13 -6.91 -9.62
CA ASP A 57 -7.55 -5.87 -8.75
C ASP A 57 -6.61 -6.45 -7.68
N GLY A 58 -6.48 -7.78 -7.61
CA GLY A 58 -5.57 -8.47 -6.68
C GLY A 58 -4.85 -9.63 -7.34
N GLN A 59 -4.58 -10.69 -6.57
CA GLN A 59 -3.75 -11.83 -6.97
C GLN A 59 -4.28 -12.62 -8.18
N SER A 60 -5.52 -12.38 -8.63
CA SER A 60 -6.11 -13.00 -9.82
C SER A 60 -6.24 -14.54 -9.75
N ILE A 61 -6.18 -15.12 -8.55
CA ILE A 61 -6.35 -16.55 -8.30
C ILE A 61 -7.82 -16.92 -8.07
N SER A 62 -8.18 -18.20 -8.23
CA SER A 62 -9.52 -18.69 -7.88
C SER A 62 -9.75 -18.65 -6.36
N PRO A 63 -10.99 -18.43 -5.89
CA PRO A 63 -11.31 -18.51 -4.46
C PRO A 63 -11.28 -19.96 -3.95
N PRO A 64 -11.03 -20.18 -2.65
CA PRO A 64 -11.22 -21.49 -2.05
C PRO A 64 -12.72 -21.81 -2.00
N LEU A 65 -13.11 -23.02 -2.39
CA LEU A 65 -14.50 -23.49 -2.40
C LEU A 65 -14.59 -24.83 -1.65
N ASN A 66 -15.66 -25.04 -0.91
CA ASN A 66 -15.94 -26.27 -0.16
C ASN A 66 -17.39 -26.68 -0.38
N TRP A 67 -17.66 -27.96 -0.63
CA TRP A 67 -19.01 -28.49 -0.77
C TRP A 67 -19.21 -29.75 0.07
N SER A 68 -20.44 -29.93 0.55
CA SER A 68 -20.81 -31.04 1.44
C SER A 68 -22.25 -31.46 1.19
N GLY A 69 -22.62 -32.70 1.54
CA GLY A 69 -23.99 -33.22 1.35
C GLY A 69 -24.33 -33.69 -0.07
N ALA A 70 -23.32 -33.89 -0.95
CA ALA A 70 -23.55 -34.45 -2.28
C ALA A 70 -24.16 -35.87 -2.20
N PRO A 71 -25.02 -36.30 -3.15
CA PRO A 71 -25.60 -37.64 -3.14
C PRO A 71 -24.52 -38.74 -3.13
N ASN A 72 -24.74 -39.80 -2.34
CA ASN A 72 -23.79 -40.92 -2.19
C ASN A 72 -23.43 -41.66 -3.50
N THR A 73 -24.19 -41.45 -4.58
CA THR A 73 -23.94 -42.00 -5.92
C THR A 73 -23.05 -41.11 -6.80
N THR A 74 -22.56 -39.99 -6.27
CA THR A 74 -21.65 -39.06 -6.96
C THR A 74 -20.29 -39.70 -7.21
N LYS A 75 -19.79 -39.56 -8.44
CA LYS A 75 -18.47 -40.05 -8.87
C LYS A 75 -17.53 -38.93 -9.31
N TYR A 76 -18.10 -37.84 -9.82
CA TYR A 76 -17.36 -36.66 -10.25
C TYR A 76 -18.11 -35.38 -9.87
N TYR A 77 -17.41 -34.25 -9.86
CA TYR A 77 -18.01 -32.92 -9.84
C TYR A 77 -17.61 -32.12 -11.09
N ALA A 78 -18.46 -31.16 -11.45
CA ALA A 78 -18.10 -30.04 -12.31
C ALA A 78 -18.40 -28.72 -11.59
N LEU A 79 -17.65 -27.67 -11.93
CA LEU A 79 -17.78 -26.32 -11.39
C LEU A 79 -17.88 -25.33 -12.55
N ILE A 80 -18.85 -24.42 -12.46
CA ILE A 80 -18.99 -23.27 -13.36
C ILE A 80 -19.05 -22.01 -12.51
N MET A 81 -18.26 -21.01 -12.88
CA MET A 81 -18.42 -19.62 -12.43
C MET A 81 -18.91 -18.78 -13.61
N ASP A 82 -20.09 -18.18 -13.49
CA ASP A 82 -20.67 -17.36 -14.55
C ASP A 82 -21.34 -16.07 -14.03
N HIS A 83 -21.58 -15.12 -14.94
CA HIS A 83 -22.27 -13.86 -14.66
C HIS A 83 -23.18 -13.50 -15.83
N LYS A 84 -24.48 -13.34 -15.54
CA LYS A 84 -25.48 -12.90 -16.51
C LYS A 84 -25.49 -11.38 -16.58
N ALA A 85 -24.87 -10.85 -17.63
CA ALA A 85 -24.89 -9.44 -17.94
C ALA A 85 -26.08 -9.09 -18.85
N PRO A 86 -26.45 -7.80 -18.99
CA PRO A 86 -27.48 -7.36 -19.95
C PRO A 86 -27.16 -7.76 -21.39
N GLU A 87 -25.88 -7.73 -21.78
CA GLU A 87 -25.40 -8.07 -23.13
C GLU A 87 -25.26 -9.57 -23.40
N GLY A 88 -25.31 -10.44 -22.37
CA GLY A 88 -25.17 -11.88 -22.54
C GLY A 88 -24.65 -12.64 -21.32
N MET A 89 -24.36 -13.93 -21.56
CA MET A 89 -23.83 -14.85 -20.57
C MET A 89 -22.31 -14.87 -20.64
N HIS A 90 -21.63 -14.41 -19.58
CA HIS A 90 -20.17 -14.50 -19.46
C HIS A 90 -19.78 -15.61 -18.48
N TRP A 91 -18.65 -16.28 -18.71
CA TRP A 91 -18.14 -17.31 -17.81
C TRP A 91 -16.64 -17.17 -17.56
N TYR A 92 -16.28 -17.40 -16.31
CA TYR A 92 -15.00 -17.02 -15.71
C TYR A 92 -14.19 -18.26 -15.30
N TRP A 93 -14.89 -19.37 -15.03
CA TRP A 93 -14.26 -20.65 -14.72
C TRP A 93 -15.17 -21.77 -15.20
N THR A 94 -14.61 -22.75 -15.89
CA THR A 94 -15.27 -24.04 -16.15
C THR A 94 -14.28 -25.14 -15.82
N MET A 95 -14.69 -26.08 -14.95
CA MET A 95 -13.83 -27.15 -14.47
C MET A 95 -14.67 -28.43 -14.29
N TYR A 96 -14.15 -29.58 -14.66
CA TYR A 96 -14.91 -30.83 -14.73
C TYR A 96 -14.03 -32.05 -14.48
N ASN A 97 -14.66 -33.23 -14.33
CA ASN A 97 -13.98 -34.48 -13.95
C ASN A 97 -13.19 -34.38 -12.63
N ILE A 98 -13.61 -33.47 -11.73
CA ILE A 98 -13.14 -33.41 -10.35
C ILE A 98 -13.58 -34.71 -9.66
N ALA A 99 -12.68 -35.48 -9.07
CA ALA A 99 -13.04 -36.77 -8.45
C ALA A 99 -13.93 -36.60 -7.20
N ALA A 100 -14.84 -37.55 -6.94
CA ALA A 100 -15.79 -37.46 -5.83
C ALA A 100 -15.16 -37.42 -4.42
N ASP A 101 -13.90 -37.84 -4.26
CA ASP A 101 -13.15 -37.71 -3.00
C ASP A 101 -12.69 -36.28 -2.71
N LYS A 102 -12.83 -35.36 -3.68
CA LYS A 102 -12.54 -33.94 -3.53
C LYS A 102 -13.83 -33.18 -3.17
N THR A 103 -13.87 -32.69 -1.94
CA THR A 103 -14.97 -31.85 -1.41
C THR A 103 -14.55 -30.40 -1.19
N GLN A 104 -13.33 -30.04 -1.61
CA GLN A 104 -12.76 -28.70 -1.49
C GLN A 104 -11.77 -28.41 -2.62
N ILE A 105 -11.61 -27.13 -2.95
CA ILE A 105 -10.55 -26.56 -3.79
C ILE A 105 -9.90 -25.43 -2.99
N LYS A 106 -8.56 -25.39 -2.91
CA LYS A 106 -7.82 -24.30 -2.29
C LYS A 106 -7.75 -23.07 -3.21
N ALA A 107 -7.41 -21.91 -2.65
CA ALA A 107 -7.20 -20.71 -3.44
C ALA A 107 -6.13 -20.94 -4.52
N GLY A 108 -6.43 -20.63 -5.79
CA GLY A 108 -5.55 -20.86 -6.93
C GLY A 108 -5.35 -22.32 -7.36
N GLU A 109 -6.00 -23.29 -6.71
CA GLU A 109 -5.89 -24.71 -7.06
C GLU A 109 -6.77 -25.06 -8.26
N THR A 110 -6.32 -26.04 -9.06
CA THR A 110 -7.06 -26.62 -10.17
C THR A 110 -7.19 -28.12 -9.94
N LEU A 111 -8.41 -28.65 -10.02
CA LEU A 111 -8.71 -30.07 -9.85
C LEU A 111 -9.46 -30.59 -11.08
N GLY A 112 -9.09 -31.77 -11.58
CA GLY A 112 -9.66 -32.30 -12.81
C GLY A 112 -9.20 -31.54 -14.06
N GLU A 113 -10.12 -31.31 -15.00
CA GLU A 113 -9.88 -30.69 -16.30
C GLU A 113 -10.53 -29.30 -16.39
N VAL A 114 -9.90 -28.36 -17.10
CA VAL A 114 -10.34 -26.96 -17.20
C VAL A 114 -10.78 -26.63 -18.63
N GLY A 115 -11.95 -26.02 -18.77
CA GLY A 115 -12.47 -25.50 -20.04
C GLY A 115 -12.17 -24.01 -20.23
N SER A 116 -12.42 -23.53 -21.44
CA SER A 116 -12.22 -22.13 -21.85
C SER A 116 -13.12 -21.15 -21.08
N ASN A 117 -12.65 -19.92 -20.87
CA ASN A 117 -13.43 -18.80 -20.31
C ASN A 117 -13.81 -17.77 -21.39
N SER A 118 -14.86 -16.95 -21.17
CA SER A 118 -15.32 -15.96 -22.14
C SER A 118 -14.58 -14.61 -22.11
N VAL A 119 -13.57 -14.44 -21.26
CA VAL A 119 -12.84 -13.18 -21.07
C VAL A 119 -11.61 -13.10 -21.97
N ASN A 120 -10.87 -14.20 -22.10
CA ASN A 120 -9.65 -14.28 -22.93
C ASN A 120 -9.51 -15.59 -23.73
N ASP A 121 -10.54 -16.44 -23.73
CA ASP A 121 -10.60 -17.71 -24.47
C ASP A 121 -9.66 -18.83 -24.01
N LEU A 122 -8.95 -18.65 -22.89
CA LEU A 122 -7.99 -19.62 -22.34
C LEU A 122 -8.62 -20.61 -21.36
N ASN A 123 -8.02 -21.81 -21.24
CA ASN A 123 -8.42 -22.85 -20.28
C ASN A 123 -7.89 -22.56 -18.87
N GLN A 124 -8.44 -21.54 -18.22
CA GLN A 124 -8.02 -21.08 -16.89
C GLN A 124 -9.17 -20.37 -16.17
N TYR A 125 -8.98 -20.11 -14.87
CA TYR A 125 -9.73 -19.08 -14.16
C TYR A 125 -9.43 -17.70 -14.78
N ALA A 126 -10.48 -16.98 -15.17
CA ALA A 126 -10.42 -15.57 -15.49
C ALA A 126 -10.98 -14.78 -14.30
N PRO A 127 -10.18 -13.93 -13.63
CA PRO A 127 -10.67 -13.17 -12.49
C PRO A 127 -11.73 -12.13 -12.92
N PRO A 128 -12.80 -11.92 -12.14
CA PRO A 128 -13.73 -10.81 -12.33
C PRO A 128 -13.00 -9.48 -12.48
N CYS A 129 -13.36 -8.74 -13.53
CA CYS A 129 -12.70 -7.48 -13.88
C CYS A 129 -13.75 -6.49 -14.39
N SER A 130 -14.53 -5.90 -13.47
CA SER A 130 -15.66 -5.05 -13.87
C SER A 130 -15.14 -3.78 -14.55
N LYS A 131 -15.38 -3.66 -15.86
CA LYS A 131 -14.98 -2.50 -16.69
C LYS A 131 -15.99 -1.35 -16.68
N GLY A 132 -17.11 -1.49 -15.97
CA GLY A 132 -18.17 -0.48 -15.89
C GLY A 132 -18.73 -0.36 -14.47
N PRO A 133 -19.48 0.72 -14.18
CA PRO A 133 -20.05 0.98 -12.86
C PRO A 133 -21.12 -0.05 -12.50
N GLY A 134 -21.31 -0.25 -11.20
CA GLY A 134 -22.33 -1.14 -10.64
C GLY A 134 -21.81 -2.48 -10.13
N GLU A 135 -22.60 -3.06 -9.24
CA GLU A 135 -22.36 -4.37 -8.65
C GLU A 135 -22.74 -5.49 -9.63
N LYS A 136 -21.79 -6.38 -9.90
CA LYS A 136 -22.02 -7.59 -10.70
C LYS A 136 -22.12 -8.79 -9.78
N SER A 137 -23.16 -9.60 -9.96
CA SER A 137 -23.31 -10.90 -9.30
C SER A 137 -22.69 -12.00 -10.18
N TYR A 138 -21.81 -12.79 -9.59
CA TYR A 138 -21.17 -13.97 -10.18
C TYR A 138 -21.62 -15.21 -9.41
N THR A 139 -22.07 -16.24 -10.09
CA THR A 139 -22.58 -17.47 -9.45
C THR A 139 -21.60 -18.60 -9.68
N TYR A 140 -21.11 -19.20 -8.59
CA TYR A 140 -20.44 -20.49 -8.60
C TYR A 140 -21.51 -21.57 -8.47
N THR A 141 -21.50 -22.56 -9.36
CA THR A 141 -22.37 -23.74 -9.28
C THR A 141 -21.51 -25.00 -9.37
N VAL A 142 -21.60 -25.86 -8.35
CA VAL A 142 -21.03 -27.20 -8.36
C VAL A 142 -22.13 -28.21 -8.69
N TYR A 143 -21.86 -29.09 -9.65
CA TYR A 143 -22.73 -30.16 -10.11
C TYR A 143 -22.17 -31.49 -9.60
N ALA A 144 -22.97 -32.25 -8.87
CA ALA A 144 -22.64 -33.62 -8.47
C ALA A 144 -23.01 -34.59 -9.60
N LEU A 145 -22.07 -35.38 -10.13
CA LEU A 145 -22.24 -36.16 -11.36
C LEU A 145 -22.13 -37.68 -11.12
N SER A 146 -22.98 -38.45 -11.80
CA SER A 146 -23.05 -39.93 -11.75
C SER A 146 -22.01 -40.66 -12.63
N ALA A 147 -21.37 -39.92 -13.54
CA ALA A 147 -20.45 -40.39 -14.58
C ALA A 147 -19.42 -39.28 -14.92
N PRO A 148 -18.28 -39.60 -15.56
CA PRO A 148 -17.37 -38.58 -16.05
C PRO A 148 -17.97 -37.84 -17.25
N VAL A 149 -17.61 -36.56 -17.38
CA VAL A 149 -17.89 -35.76 -18.57
C VAL A 149 -16.97 -36.23 -19.69
N THR A 150 -17.53 -36.44 -20.89
CA THR A 150 -16.77 -36.88 -22.07
C THR A 150 -17.11 -36.01 -23.27
N PHE A 151 -16.10 -35.72 -24.10
CA PHE A 151 -16.20 -34.91 -25.30
C PHE A 151 -15.50 -35.62 -26.47
N ASN A 152 -15.83 -35.24 -27.70
CA ASN A 152 -15.06 -35.64 -28.87
C ASN A 152 -13.73 -34.86 -28.88
N SER A 153 -12.67 -35.44 -29.46
CA SER A 153 -11.28 -34.96 -29.35
C SER A 153 -11.02 -33.52 -29.83
N ASP A 154 -11.94 -32.94 -30.60
CA ASP A 154 -11.82 -31.59 -31.17
C ASP A 154 -12.80 -30.57 -30.54
N THR A 155 -13.54 -30.98 -29.49
CA THR A 155 -14.53 -30.11 -28.84
C THR A 155 -13.84 -29.11 -27.90
N LYS A 156 -13.89 -27.82 -28.24
CA LYS A 156 -13.61 -26.74 -27.29
C LYS A 156 -14.66 -26.78 -26.17
N VAL A 157 -14.22 -27.04 -24.95
CA VAL A 157 -15.11 -27.05 -23.77
C VAL A 157 -15.32 -25.61 -23.30
N ASP A 158 -16.47 -25.06 -23.61
CA ASP A 158 -16.99 -23.81 -23.03
C ASP A 158 -18.14 -24.09 -22.06
N ARG A 159 -18.74 -23.04 -21.48
CA ARG A 159 -19.90 -23.17 -20.58
C ARG A 159 -21.06 -23.94 -21.21
N SER A 160 -21.36 -23.72 -22.47
CA SER A 160 -22.51 -24.33 -23.16
C SER A 160 -22.26 -25.81 -23.45
N ALA A 161 -21.05 -26.15 -23.90
CA ALA A 161 -20.60 -27.53 -24.09
C ALA A 161 -20.62 -28.30 -22.76
N LEU A 162 -20.09 -27.71 -21.68
CA LEU A 162 -20.08 -28.34 -20.36
C LEU A 162 -21.49 -28.53 -19.80
N LEU A 163 -22.36 -27.51 -19.87
CA LEU A 163 -23.76 -27.63 -19.43
C LEU A 163 -24.53 -28.71 -20.20
N ALA A 164 -24.32 -28.81 -21.53
CA ALA A 164 -24.94 -29.86 -22.32
C ALA A 164 -24.46 -31.26 -21.90
N ALA A 165 -23.16 -31.41 -21.60
CA ALA A 165 -22.57 -32.69 -21.24
C ALA A 165 -22.89 -33.14 -19.80
N VAL A 166 -23.08 -32.23 -18.84
CA VAL A 166 -23.48 -32.59 -17.46
C VAL A 166 -24.99 -32.82 -17.29
N LYS A 167 -25.82 -32.28 -18.20
CA LYS A 167 -27.28 -32.24 -18.07
C LYS A 167 -27.91 -33.57 -17.64
N ASP A 168 -27.62 -34.64 -18.37
CA ASP A 168 -28.29 -35.93 -18.17
C ASP A 168 -27.56 -36.85 -17.15
N ILE A 169 -26.43 -36.38 -16.58
CA ILE A 169 -25.63 -37.11 -15.58
C ILE A 169 -25.57 -36.42 -14.20
N THR A 170 -26.13 -35.22 -14.08
CA THR A 170 -26.21 -34.46 -12.83
C THR A 170 -27.21 -35.12 -11.87
N LEU A 171 -26.76 -35.33 -10.64
CA LEU A 171 -27.52 -35.90 -9.52
C LEU A 171 -28.10 -34.80 -8.62
N ASP A 172 -27.33 -33.75 -8.36
CA ASP A 172 -27.73 -32.59 -7.56
C ASP A 172 -26.80 -31.39 -7.89
N THR A 173 -27.20 -30.18 -7.49
CA THR A 173 -26.44 -28.94 -7.71
C THR A 173 -26.46 -28.04 -6.48
N ALA A 174 -25.30 -27.51 -6.10
CA ALA A 174 -25.15 -26.49 -5.08
C ALA A 174 -24.57 -25.22 -5.68
N SER A 175 -25.09 -24.05 -5.30
CA SER A 175 -24.64 -22.76 -5.83
C SER A 175 -24.45 -21.72 -4.74
N MET A 176 -23.51 -20.81 -4.95
CA MET A 176 -23.36 -19.58 -4.18
C MET A 176 -23.14 -18.40 -5.14
N THR A 177 -23.74 -17.26 -4.83
CA THR A 177 -23.61 -16.03 -5.60
C THR A 177 -22.77 -15.02 -4.81
N VAL A 178 -21.75 -14.46 -5.46
CA VAL A 178 -20.91 -13.41 -4.90
C VAL A 178 -21.07 -12.12 -5.69
N LYS A 179 -20.87 -10.99 -5.03
CA LYS A 179 -20.95 -9.66 -5.61
C LYS A 179 -19.57 -9.06 -5.79
N TYR A 180 -19.38 -8.29 -6.85
CA TYR A 180 -18.20 -7.44 -6.99
C TYR A 180 -18.51 -6.20 -7.82
N SER A 181 -18.23 -5.04 -7.23
CA SER A 181 -18.25 -3.71 -7.83
C SER A 181 -16.88 -3.07 -7.65
N ARG A 182 -16.46 -2.26 -8.61
CA ARG A 182 -15.44 -1.22 -8.36
C ARG A 182 -16.16 0.07 -7.96
N SER A 183 -15.77 0.66 -6.83
CA SER A 183 -16.48 1.78 -6.21
C SER A 183 -16.07 3.16 -6.77
N ALA A 184 -16.99 4.10 -6.64
CA ALA A 184 -16.86 5.54 -6.90
C ALA A 184 -17.35 6.32 -5.65
N ASN A 185 -16.89 7.56 -5.45
CA ASN A 185 -17.21 8.44 -4.30
C ASN A 185 -18.61 9.11 -4.40
N SER A 186 -19.28 9.57 -3.32
CA SER A 186 -19.05 9.48 -1.85
C SER A 186 -20.33 9.84 -1.04
N ALA A 187 -20.23 9.81 0.31
CA ALA A 187 -21.07 10.46 1.33
C ALA A 187 -22.51 9.95 1.66
N GLU A 188 -22.93 10.20 2.92
CA GLU A 188 -24.22 9.84 3.56
C GLU A 188 -24.91 11.14 4.04
N GLN A 189 -26.22 11.39 3.87
CA GLN A 189 -27.32 11.07 4.81
C GLN A 189 -28.75 11.20 4.17
N LYS A 190 -29.74 10.58 4.84
CA LYS A 190 -31.19 10.36 4.51
C LYS A 190 -32.09 11.62 4.32
N PRO A 191 -33.38 11.51 3.88
CA PRO A 191 -34.01 10.54 2.95
C PRO A 191 -34.96 11.18 1.87
N ASP A 192 -35.46 10.33 0.95
CA ASP A 192 -36.64 10.52 0.06
C ASP A 192 -36.66 11.66 -0.99
N SER A 193 -36.14 11.38 -2.20
CA SER A 193 -36.92 11.41 -3.46
C SER A 193 -36.02 11.15 -4.70
N LYS A 194 -36.48 10.30 -5.63
CA LYS A 194 -35.89 10.05 -6.97
C LYS A 194 -36.64 10.87 -8.03
N PRO A 195 -36.17 11.04 -9.30
CA PRO A 195 -34.90 10.65 -9.95
C PRO A 195 -34.13 11.85 -10.56
N THR A 196 -32.86 11.79 -11.02
CA THR A 196 -32.30 11.16 -12.25
C THR A 196 -30.76 11.29 -12.26
N PRO A 197 -30.00 10.58 -13.11
CA PRO A 197 -28.56 10.34 -12.89
C PRO A 197 -27.60 11.24 -13.70
N ASN A 198 -26.48 11.66 -13.08
CA ASN A 198 -25.24 12.05 -13.75
C ASN A 198 -24.01 11.81 -12.84
N GLU A 199 -23.15 10.89 -13.29
CA GLU A 199 -21.68 10.97 -13.34
C GLU A 199 -20.85 11.62 -12.20
N GLN A 200 -20.20 10.79 -11.36
CA GLN A 200 -18.90 11.00 -10.66
C GLN A 200 -18.43 9.65 -10.02
N PRO A 201 -17.19 9.48 -9.52
CA PRO A 201 -15.91 9.55 -10.25
C PRO A 201 -15.03 8.27 -10.05
N LYS A 202 -13.92 8.13 -10.81
CA LYS A 202 -12.94 7.03 -10.60
C LYS A 202 -12.15 7.20 -9.28
N PRO A 203 -11.53 6.14 -8.73
CA PRO A 203 -10.73 6.24 -7.51
C PRO A 203 -9.49 7.09 -7.71
N ASP A 204 -9.31 8.05 -6.82
CA ASP A 204 -8.16 8.96 -6.78
C ASP A 204 -6.89 8.24 -6.32
N LYS A 205 -5.72 8.70 -6.78
CA LYS A 205 -4.41 8.08 -6.60
C LYS A 205 -3.40 8.94 -5.81
N SER A 206 -3.85 10.00 -5.17
CA SER A 206 -3.02 10.82 -4.27
C SER A 206 -3.69 11.09 -2.93
N TYR A 207 -3.19 10.46 -1.85
CA TYR A 207 -3.52 10.84 -0.47
C TYR A 207 -2.29 10.71 0.43
N LEU A 208 -1.54 11.80 0.55
CA LEU A 208 -0.79 12.19 1.75
C LEU A 208 -0.89 13.72 1.90
N THR A 209 -2.09 14.21 2.21
CA THR A 209 -2.34 15.61 2.51
C THR A 209 -1.81 15.96 3.91
N ALA A 210 -0.78 16.84 3.95
CA ALA A 210 -0.24 17.55 5.12
C ALA A 210 0.20 16.71 6.35
N ASN A 211 1.30 17.10 7.01
CA ASN A 211 1.74 16.45 8.25
C ASN A 211 0.79 16.82 9.42
N VAL A 212 -0.23 16.01 9.69
CA VAL A 212 -1.31 16.34 10.63
C VAL A 212 -0.82 16.26 12.08
N LYS A 213 -0.78 17.41 12.75
CA LYS A 213 -0.49 17.48 14.19
C LYS A 213 -1.62 16.85 15.00
N SER A 214 -1.31 15.75 15.69
CA SER A 214 -2.20 15.11 16.65
C SER A 214 -1.39 14.55 17.82
N PRO A 215 -1.94 14.47 19.05
CA PRO A 215 -1.21 13.94 20.20
C PRO A 215 -0.67 12.51 20.00
N ARG A 216 -1.31 11.71 19.13
CA ARG A 216 -0.83 10.36 18.78
C ARG A 216 0.32 10.41 17.78
N CYS A 217 0.27 11.29 16.79
CA CYS A 217 1.39 11.55 15.88
C CYS A 217 2.62 12.05 16.66
N ASP A 218 2.41 12.98 17.59
CA ASP A 218 3.46 13.52 18.45
C ASP A 218 4.08 12.43 19.34
N ALA A 219 3.26 11.57 19.96
CA ALA A 219 3.74 10.44 20.77
C ALA A 219 4.56 9.42 19.96
N ILE A 220 4.14 9.12 18.72
CA ILE A 220 4.87 8.21 17.83
C ILE A 220 6.22 8.85 17.42
N THR A 221 6.20 10.10 16.99
CA THR A 221 7.41 10.87 16.61
C THR A 221 8.39 10.98 17.78
N GLN A 222 7.89 11.31 18.97
CA GLN A 222 8.70 11.44 20.17
C GLN A 222 9.26 10.09 20.64
N SER A 223 8.58 8.97 20.41
CA SER A 223 9.14 7.64 20.74
C SER A 223 10.41 7.33 19.95
N VAL A 224 10.45 7.67 18.66
CA VAL A 224 11.64 7.53 17.79
C VAL A 224 12.76 8.49 18.21
N SER A 225 12.42 9.75 18.48
CA SER A 225 13.39 10.78 18.90
C SER A 225 14.00 10.50 20.29
N ASN A 226 13.18 10.10 21.26
CA ASN A 226 13.65 9.72 22.60
C ASN A 226 14.52 8.45 22.56
N ALA A 227 14.18 7.48 21.70
CA ALA A 227 15.01 6.32 21.43
C ALA A 227 16.36 6.70 20.78
N GLY A 228 16.38 7.79 20.02
CA GLY A 228 17.58 8.33 19.40
C GLY A 228 17.85 7.85 17.98
N PHE A 229 16.82 7.38 17.28
CA PHE A 229 16.88 6.90 15.89
C PHE A 229 16.44 7.95 14.86
N ASP A 230 16.36 9.22 15.28
CA ASP A 230 15.97 10.39 14.48
C ASP A 230 16.83 10.65 13.22
N GLN A 231 18.03 10.06 13.15
CA GLN A 231 18.91 10.14 11.97
C GLN A 231 18.65 9.03 10.93
N SER A 232 18.00 7.93 11.31
CA SER A 232 17.79 6.73 10.48
C SER A 232 16.30 6.44 10.22
N VAL A 233 15.41 7.09 10.96
CA VAL A 233 13.95 6.92 10.92
C VAL A 233 13.28 8.28 10.88
N SER A 234 12.32 8.46 9.98
CA SER A 234 11.43 9.62 9.97
C SER A 234 10.00 9.21 10.32
N VAL A 235 9.22 10.16 10.84
CA VAL A 235 7.79 10.00 11.09
C VAL A 235 7.04 11.14 10.40
N THR A 236 6.05 10.80 9.59
CA THR A 236 5.09 11.73 8.99
C THR A 236 3.68 11.23 9.27
N CYS A 237 2.66 12.09 9.27
CA CYS A 237 1.30 11.71 9.63
C CYS A 237 0.27 12.30 8.67
N ASP A 238 -0.68 11.48 8.21
CA ASP A 238 -1.95 11.98 7.65
C ASP A 238 -3.05 12.00 8.73
N GLU A 239 -4.32 12.20 8.37
CA GLU A 239 -5.44 12.22 9.33
C GLU A 239 -5.71 10.86 10.03
N GLN A 240 -5.21 9.76 9.47
CA GLN A 240 -5.54 8.38 9.87
C GLN A 240 -4.32 7.60 10.38
N TYR A 241 -3.13 7.84 9.84
CA TYR A 241 -1.91 7.06 10.10
C TYR A 241 -0.68 7.95 10.32
N ALA A 242 0.21 7.51 11.21
CA ALA A 242 1.62 7.90 11.19
C ALA A 242 2.42 6.89 10.38
N TYR A 243 3.29 7.35 9.49
CA TYR A 243 4.20 6.54 8.69
C TYR A 243 5.59 6.60 9.29
N ILE A 244 6.01 5.52 9.94
CA ILE A 244 7.39 5.36 10.42
C ILE A 244 8.22 4.84 9.23
N ALA A 245 8.99 5.72 8.60
CA ALA A 245 9.75 5.43 7.39
C ALA A 245 11.24 5.20 7.70
N SER A 246 11.83 4.19 7.06
CA SER A 246 13.20 3.75 7.33
C SER A 246 13.82 3.03 6.12
N SER A 247 15.03 2.50 6.30
CA SER A 247 15.65 1.57 5.35
C SER A 247 15.53 0.08 5.75
N THR A 248 14.75 -0.23 6.79
CA THR A 248 14.68 -1.53 7.53
C THR A 248 16.01 -2.06 8.08
N TYR A 249 17.13 -1.36 7.85
CA TYR A 249 18.46 -1.83 8.18
C TYR A 249 18.94 -1.23 9.51
N PRO A 250 19.20 -2.02 10.55
CA PRO A 250 19.60 -1.52 11.87
C PRO A 250 21.07 -1.09 11.93
N ASP A 251 21.38 -0.22 12.90
CA ASP A 251 22.75 0.13 13.30
C ASP A 251 23.22 -0.76 14.47
N HIS A 252 23.23 -2.07 14.25
CA HIS A 252 23.83 -3.08 15.13
C HIS A 252 24.25 -4.31 14.31
N ASP A 253 24.96 -5.25 14.93
CA ASP A 253 25.31 -6.52 14.30
C ASP A 253 24.05 -7.28 13.86
N VAL A 254 24.10 -7.90 12.68
CA VAL A 254 23.00 -8.69 12.10
C VAL A 254 23.50 -10.07 11.70
N MET A 255 22.61 -11.06 11.71
CA MET A 255 22.85 -12.46 11.34
C MET A 255 23.79 -13.25 12.27
N THR A 256 24.62 -12.57 13.08
CA THR A 256 25.58 -13.20 14.00
C THR A 256 24.88 -14.12 15.01
N GLY A 257 25.31 -15.38 15.07
CA GLY A 257 24.76 -16.39 15.99
C GLY A 257 23.67 -17.29 15.39
N ILE A 258 23.20 -17.00 14.18
CA ILE A 258 22.27 -17.89 13.45
C ILE A 258 22.92 -19.25 13.22
N THR A 259 22.22 -20.31 13.59
CA THR A 259 22.62 -21.71 13.35
C THR A 259 21.74 -22.40 12.31
N GLY A 260 20.49 -21.99 12.16
CA GLY A 260 19.51 -22.55 11.21
C GLY A 260 19.32 -21.72 9.94
N THR A 261 20.39 -21.13 9.38
CA THR A 261 20.28 -20.12 8.30
C THR A 261 19.34 -20.49 7.15
N ASN A 262 18.53 -19.53 6.72
CA ASN A 262 17.67 -19.59 5.53
C ASN A 262 18.41 -19.16 4.23
N GLU A 263 19.73 -18.95 4.31
CA GLU A 263 20.63 -18.53 3.22
C GLU A 263 20.26 -17.16 2.60
N GLN A 264 19.52 -16.32 3.34
CA GLN A 264 19.23 -14.92 3.02
C GLN A 264 20.19 -13.99 3.77
N ILE A 265 20.33 -12.74 3.31
CA ILE A 265 21.28 -11.76 3.86
C ILE A 265 20.66 -10.37 3.71
N PRO A 266 20.65 -9.54 4.77
CA PRO A 266 19.89 -8.30 4.71
C PRO A 266 20.59 -7.30 3.78
N VAL A 267 19.80 -6.60 2.98
CA VAL A 267 20.17 -5.38 2.27
C VAL A 267 19.11 -4.31 2.55
N PRO A 268 19.46 -3.01 2.57
CA PRO A 268 18.49 -1.98 2.96
C PRO A 268 17.27 -1.94 2.04
N ALA A 269 16.09 -2.23 2.60
CA ALA A 269 14.80 -1.88 1.99
C ALA A 269 14.51 -0.40 2.24
N LYS A 270 15.20 0.45 1.45
CA LYS A 270 14.90 1.89 1.38
C LYS A 270 13.42 2.09 1.07
N ASP A 271 12.92 3.23 1.52
CA ASP A 271 11.58 3.72 1.22
C ASP A 271 10.43 2.89 1.84
N TYR A 272 10.75 1.97 2.75
CA TYR A 272 9.79 1.26 3.59
C TYR A 272 9.13 2.24 4.57
N ALA A 273 7.79 2.25 4.59
CA ALA A 273 6.97 3.11 5.45
C ALA A 273 5.91 2.28 6.18
N ALA A 274 5.97 2.27 7.51
CA ALA A 274 5.07 1.53 8.38
C ALA A 274 3.88 2.38 8.86
N PRO A 275 2.63 2.09 8.42
CA PRO A 275 1.44 2.83 8.81
C PRO A 275 0.96 2.40 10.20
N ILE A 276 0.96 3.33 11.14
CA ILE A 276 0.51 3.19 12.51
C ILE A 276 -0.77 3.99 12.69
N LYS A 277 -1.89 3.32 12.92
CA LYS A 277 -3.21 3.97 13.02
C LYS A 277 -3.25 4.97 14.18
N LEU A 278 -3.53 6.25 13.88
CA LEU A 278 -3.59 7.33 14.87
C LEU A 278 -4.80 7.22 15.81
N ASN A 279 -5.89 6.63 15.30
CA ASN A 279 -7.16 6.46 16.01
C ASN A 279 -7.47 4.96 16.19
N PRO A 280 -6.75 4.25 17.08
CA PRO A 280 -6.95 2.81 17.28
C PRO A 280 -8.33 2.52 17.87
N LYS A 281 -8.95 1.44 17.40
CA LYS A 281 -10.23 0.91 17.89
C LYS A 281 -10.12 -0.59 18.01
N LYS A 282 -10.62 -1.17 19.11
CA LYS A 282 -10.63 -2.62 19.30
C LYS A 282 -11.52 -3.30 18.25
N ALA A 283 -10.97 -4.27 17.53
CA ALA A 283 -11.69 -5.05 16.54
C ALA A 283 -12.65 -6.04 17.21
N LYS A 284 -13.65 -6.51 16.45
CA LYS A 284 -14.57 -7.59 16.89
C LYS A 284 -13.87 -8.96 16.92
N THR A 285 -12.84 -9.13 16.10
CA THR A 285 -12.02 -10.32 15.95
C THR A 285 -10.57 -9.88 15.82
N ILE A 286 -9.66 -10.64 16.41
CA ILE A 286 -8.22 -10.46 16.21
C ILE A 286 -7.83 -10.69 14.74
N THR A 287 -6.73 -10.08 14.31
CA THR A 287 -6.20 -10.21 12.95
C THR A 287 -4.78 -10.79 12.98
N THR A 288 -4.56 -11.93 12.34
CA THR A 288 -3.23 -12.45 12.00
C THR A 288 -2.83 -11.94 10.62
N ILE A 289 -1.53 -11.76 10.36
CA ILE A 289 -1.03 -11.25 9.09
C ILE A 289 0.18 -12.08 8.68
N ASP A 290 0.16 -12.67 7.48
CA ASP A 290 1.33 -13.29 6.83
C ASP A 290 2.27 -12.19 6.29
N ALA A 291 2.80 -11.35 7.18
CA ALA A 291 3.75 -10.25 6.97
C ALA A 291 4.16 -9.67 8.35
N ALA A 292 4.84 -8.53 8.35
CA ALA A 292 4.98 -7.73 9.56
C ALA A 292 3.60 -7.41 10.18
N VAL A 293 3.60 -7.27 11.51
CA VAL A 293 2.46 -6.84 12.33
C VAL A 293 2.71 -5.48 13.02
N GLY A 294 3.95 -5.00 12.97
CA GLY A 294 4.35 -3.70 13.48
C GLY A 294 5.74 -3.29 13.04
N VAL A 295 6.29 -2.27 13.71
CA VAL A 295 7.63 -1.74 13.46
C VAL A 295 8.27 -1.30 14.78
N ALA A 296 9.57 -1.52 14.93
CA ALA A 296 10.35 -1.01 16.05
C ALA A 296 10.66 0.49 15.89
N VAL A 297 11.03 1.18 16.97
CA VAL A 297 11.41 2.61 16.93
C VAL A 297 12.68 2.92 16.13
N ASN A 298 13.51 1.91 15.81
CA ASN A 298 14.59 2.02 14.83
C ASN A 298 14.14 1.74 13.38
N GLY A 299 12.84 1.64 13.13
CA GLY A 299 12.25 1.46 11.81
C GLY A 299 12.34 0.04 11.24
N VAL A 300 12.86 -0.94 12.00
CA VAL A 300 12.90 -2.35 11.59
C VAL A 300 11.52 -2.99 11.75
N PRO A 301 11.01 -3.76 10.76
CA PRO A 301 9.72 -4.45 10.89
C PRO A 301 9.71 -5.48 12.04
N ILE A 302 8.53 -5.69 12.62
CA ILE A 302 8.26 -6.72 13.63
C ILE A 302 7.26 -7.73 13.05
N TYR A 303 7.63 -9.00 13.05
CA TYR A 303 6.82 -10.15 12.64
C TYR A 303 6.35 -10.95 13.86
N ASP A 304 5.43 -11.89 13.65
CA ASP A 304 5.12 -12.91 14.66
C ASP A 304 6.28 -13.90 14.84
N TYR A 305 6.16 -14.85 15.78
CA TYR A 305 7.26 -15.77 16.12
C TYR A 305 7.64 -16.76 15.00
N SER A 306 6.86 -16.86 13.91
CA SER A 306 6.92 -17.99 12.98
C SER A 306 7.62 -17.70 11.64
N SER A 307 7.98 -18.79 10.97
CA SER A 307 8.63 -18.85 9.65
C SER A 307 7.65 -19.21 8.51
N GLN A 308 6.35 -19.17 8.77
CA GLN A 308 5.26 -19.54 7.85
C GLN A 308 4.18 -18.44 7.79
N GLY A 309 3.09 -18.67 7.05
CA GLY A 309 1.97 -17.72 6.92
C GLY A 309 0.98 -17.72 8.08
N GLU A 310 -0.25 -17.24 7.84
CA GLU A 310 -1.32 -17.02 8.86
C GLU A 310 -1.35 -18.07 9.99
N LEU A 311 -1.07 -17.63 11.22
CA LEU A 311 -1.03 -18.46 12.43
C LEU A 311 -2.41 -18.90 12.94
N ASP A 312 -2.48 -20.09 13.56
CA ASP A 312 -3.48 -20.36 14.61
C ASP A 312 -2.92 -19.88 15.95
N VAL A 313 -3.34 -18.70 16.37
CA VAL A 313 -2.88 -18.06 17.63
C VAL A 313 -3.17 -18.89 18.89
N ASN A 314 -4.07 -19.88 18.81
CA ASN A 314 -4.45 -20.74 19.94
C ASN A 314 -3.55 -21.99 20.04
N SER A 315 -2.71 -22.26 19.04
CA SER A 315 -1.87 -23.44 18.96
C SER A 315 -0.44 -23.07 18.58
N TYR A 316 0.44 -22.99 19.58
CA TYR A 316 1.88 -22.84 19.36
C TYR A 316 2.45 -24.00 18.54
N ASP A 317 3.28 -23.69 17.52
CA ASP A 317 3.98 -24.67 16.69
C ASP A 317 5.49 -24.42 16.67
N GLU A 318 6.21 -25.14 17.53
CA GLU A 318 7.67 -25.15 17.65
C GLU A 318 8.39 -25.45 16.33
N LYS A 319 7.75 -26.17 15.39
CA LYS A 319 8.39 -26.52 14.10
C LYS A 319 8.51 -25.35 13.14
N HIS A 320 7.79 -24.27 13.41
CA HIS A 320 7.82 -23.05 12.61
C HIS A 320 8.36 -21.85 13.39
N ASP A 321 8.60 -21.98 14.69
CA ASP A 321 9.19 -20.93 15.54
C ASP A 321 10.63 -20.61 15.08
N THR A 322 10.87 -19.36 14.67
CA THR A 322 12.16 -18.92 14.12
C THR A 322 13.29 -18.98 15.16
N LEU A 323 12.99 -18.79 16.45
CA LEU A 323 13.96 -18.93 17.53
C LEU A 323 14.27 -20.41 17.78
N ALA A 324 13.25 -21.27 17.85
CA ALA A 324 13.44 -22.71 18.06
C ALA A 324 14.18 -23.39 16.88
N LEU A 325 13.96 -22.90 15.66
CA LEU A 325 14.69 -23.31 14.45
C LEU A 325 16.12 -22.75 14.38
N GLY A 326 16.54 -21.90 15.33
CA GLY A 326 17.87 -21.27 15.36
C GLY A 326 18.11 -20.28 14.22
N GLN A 327 17.04 -19.72 13.65
CA GLN A 327 17.07 -18.83 12.47
C GLN A 327 17.35 -17.37 12.82
N LEU A 328 17.24 -16.99 14.10
CA LEU A 328 17.45 -15.63 14.59
C LEU A 328 18.88 -15.39 15.07
N ASP A 329 19.34 -14.16 14.91
CA ASP A 329 20.59 -13.68 15.46
C ASP A 329 20.49 -13.28 16.94
N ILE A 330 21.63 -12.92 17.53
CA ILE A 330 21.72 -12.45 18.93
C ILE A 330 20.89 -11.19 19.25
N CYS A 331 20.41 -10.48 18.23
CA CYS A 331 19.61 -9.27 18.33
C CYS A 331 18.11 -9.52 18.17
N GLY A 332 17.70 -10.77 17.90
CA GLY A 332 16.31 -11.21 17.84
C GLY A 332 15.66 -11.16 16.45
N GLY A 333 16.47 -11.01 15.40
CA GLY A 333 15.96 -10.89 14.02
C GLY A 333 16.77 -11.69 13.00
N HIS A 334 16.35 -11.61 11.74
CA HIS A 334 17.03 -12.22 10.60
C HIS A 334 16.65 -11.56 9.27
N ALA A 335 17.27 -12.00 8.18
CA ALA A 335 16.87 -11.63 6.81
C ALA A 335 15.70 -12.48 6.30
N GLY A 336 14.66 -11.85 5.78
CA GLY A 336 13.53 -12.49 5.10
C GLY A 336 13.68 -12.61 3.58
N ARG A 337 12.62 -13.11 2.92
CA ARG A 337 12.61 -13.31 1.44
C ARG A 337 12.71 -12.02 0.64
N GLY A 338 12.42 -10.87 1.25
CA GLY A 338 12.70 -9.56 0.69
C GLY A 338 14.20 -9.20 0.71
N ASP A 339 15.06 -10.06 1.27
CA ASP A 339 16.39 -9.73 1.81
C ASP A 339 16.34 -8.47 2.71
N ASP A 340 15.25 -8.31 3.46
CA ASP A 340 15.03 -7.31 4.51
C ASP A 340 15.34 -7.88 5.89
N TYR A 341 15.88 -7.06 6.80
CA TYR A 341 16.05 -7.45 8.19
C TYR A 341 14.79 -7.15 9.00
N HIS A 342 14.35 -8.09 9.84
CA HIS A 342 13.21 -7.90 10.74
C HIS A 342 13.31 -8.74 12.02
N TYR A 343 12.59 -8.31 13.07
CA TYR A 343 12.57 -8.99 14.37
C TYR A 343 11.39 -9.98 14.49
N HIS A 344 11.64 -11.11 15.14
CA HIS A 344 10.63 -12.07 15.59
C HIS A 344 10.56 -12.18 17.13
N VAL A 345 11.66 -11.84 17.82
CA VAL A 345 11.75 -11.83 19.29
C VAL A 345 12.35 -10.52 19.79
N SER A 346 12.23 -10.25 21.10
CA SER A 346 12.60 -8.97 21.74
C SER A 346 13.88 -8.36 21.14
N PRO A 347 13.84 -7.13 20.59
CA PRO A 347 14.95 -6.53 19.83
C PRO A 347 16.06 -6.01 20.76
N THR A 348 16.80 -6.93 21.37
CA THR A 348 17.74 -6.67 22.48
C THR A 348 18.82 -5.66 22.14
N CYS A 349 19.48 -5.80 20.98
CA CYS A 349 20.55 -4.91 20.56
C CYS A 349 20.07 -3.47 20.36
N MET A 350 18.89 -3.30 19.75
CA MET A 350 18.26 -1.98 19.57
C MET A 350 17.86 -1.36 20.91
N ILE A 351 17.25 -2.13 21.81
CA ILE A 351 16.90 -1.66 23.15
C ILE A 351 18.16 -1.21 23.92
N ASN A 352 19.25 -1.96 23.82
CA ASN A 352 20.53 -1.63 24.47
C ASN A 352 21.19 -0.35 23.90
N THR A 353 20.82 0.11 22.70
CA THR A 353 21.32 1.38 22.11
C THR A 353 20.36 2.56 22.28
N MET A 354 19.11 2.34 22.73
CA MET A 354 18.15 3.42 22.96
C MET A 354 18.66 4.45 23.97
N LYS A 355 18.50 5.75 23.68
CA LYS A 355 18.92 6.84 24.58
C LYS A 355 18.02 6.94 25.84
N ASN A 356 16.77 6.48 25.76
CA ASN A 356 15.77 6.53 26.83
C ASN A 356 15.49 5.15 27.48
N GLN A 357 16.51 4.33 27.73
CA GLN A 357 16.33 2.98 28.31
C GLN A 357 15.61 2.99 29.68
N SER A 358 14.31 2.72 29.66
CA SER A 358 13.43 2.62 30.82
C SER A 358 12.29 1.62 30.56
N SER A 359 11.50 1.29 31.59
CA SER A 359 10.39 0.35 31.47
C SER A 359 9.17 0.93 30.73
N ASP A 360 9.00 2.25 30.76
CA ASP A 360 8.01 3.03 30.02
C ASP A 360 8.51 3.46 28.63
N ALA A 361 9.69 3.01 28.19
CA ALA A 361 10.15 3.23 26.84
C ALA A 361 9.34 2.40 25.85
N ILE A 362 8.66 3.08 24.91
CA ILE A 362 8.02 2.45 23.76
C ILE A 362 9.14 1.97 22.82
N ILE A 363 9.16 0.68 22.51
CA ILE A 363 10.16 0.04 21.66
C ILE A 363 9.67 -0.14 20.21
N GLY A 364 8.39 0.09 19.95
CA GLY A 364 7.78 -0.02 18.64
C GLY A 364 6.28 0.28 18.64
N TRP A 365 5.66 0.20 17.46
CA TRP A 365 4.22 0.38 17.26
C TRP A 365 3.65 -0.72 16.37
N ALA A 366 2.49 -1.26 16.76
CA ALA A 366 1.74 -2.22 15.96
C ALA A 366 0.86 -1.48 14.93
N TYR A 367 0.55 -2.10 13.80
CA TYR A 367 -0.16 -1.43 12.70
C TYR A 367 -1.62 -1.05 13.05
N ASP A 368 -2.21 -1.71 14.04
CA ASP A 368 -3.53 -1.33 14.59
C ASP A 368 -3.50 -0.06 15.47
N GLY A 369 -2.30 0.47 15.74
CA GLY A 369 -2.03 1.73 16.42
C GLY A 369 -1.51 1.59 17.85
N TYR A 370 -1.54 0.41 18.48
CA TYR A 370 -1.11 0.25 19.87
C TYR A 370 0.43 0.15 20.02
N PRO A 371 1.00 0.69 21.11
CA PRO A 371 2.44 0.64 21.36
C PRO A 371 2.92 -0.76 21.75
N LEU A 372 4.21 -1.02 21.54
CA LEU A 372 4.94 -2.15 22.09
C LEU A 372 5.94 -1.66 23.14
N TYR A 373 6.01 -2.37 24.27
CA TYR A 373 6.95 -2.12 25.37
C TYR A 373 7.85 -3.34 25.64
N GLY A 374 8.94 -3.13 26.38
CA GLY A 374 9.80 -4.21 26.87
C GLY A 374 9.13 -5.10 27.94
N SER A 375 9.86 -6.08 28.47
CA SER A 375 9.34 -7.18 29.32
C SER A 375 8.87 -6.83 30.74
N LYS A 376 8.59 -5.55 31.01
CA LYS A 376 8.07 -5.01 32.27
C LYS A 376 6.95 -4.03 32.00
N ASN A 377 6.02 -3.88 32.93
CA ASN A 377 5.04 -2.80 32.87
C ASN A 377 5.74 -1.43 32.88
N PRO A 378 5.12 -0.36 32.34
CA PRO A 378 5.72 0.97 32.31
C PRO A 378 6.25 1.48 33.67
N ASP A 379 5.54 1.16 34.76
CA ASP A 379 5.93 1.47 36.15
C ASP A 379 7.15 0.69 36.68
N GLY A 380 7.71 -0.22 35.87
CA GLY A 380 8.86 -1.07 36.22
C GLY A 380 8.50 -2.38 36.91
N SER A 381 7.20 -2.63 37.18
CA SER A 381 6.74 -3.88 37.78
C SER A 381 6.87 -5.07 36.82
N ALA A 382 7.04 -6.27 37.39
CA ALA A 382 7.10 -7.50 36.62
C ALA A 382 5.69 -7.92 36.16
N ILE A 383 5.61 -8.47 34.96
CA ILE A 383 4.37 -9.00 34.38
C ILE A 383 4.24 -10.45 34.83
N ALA A 384 3.11 -10.82 35.43
CA ALA A 384 2.90 -12.18 35.90
C ALA A 384 2.52 -13.13 34.76
N LYS A 385 2.76 -14.43 34.99
CA LYS A 385 2.47 -15.46 33.99
C LYS A 385 0.95 -15.57 33.79
N GLY A 386 0.48 -15.20 32.60
CA GLY A 386 -0.93 -15.22 32.22
C GLY A 386 -1.61 -13.85 32.23
N ASP A 387 -0.90 -12.77 32.55
CA ASP A 387 -1.42 -11.40 32.46
C ASP A 387 -1.53 -10.92 31.00
N LEU A 388 -0.66 -11.41 30.12
CA LEU A 388 -0.69 -11.14 28.69
C LEU A 388 -1.70 -12.05 27.99
N ASP A 389 -2.47 -11.47 27.07
CA ASP A 389 -3.45 -12.17 26.26
C ASP A 389 -2.83 -12.96 25.09
N VAL A 390 -3.68 -13.56 24.26
CA VAL A 390 -3.24 -14.38 23.12
C VAL A 390 -2.42 -13.60 22.08
N CYS A 391 -2.56 -12.28 21.98
CA CYS A 391 -1.74 -11.44 21.11
C CYS A 391 -0.48 -10.90 21.82
N ASN A 392 -0.21 -11.34 23.06
CA ASN A 392 0.92 -10.96 23.91
C ASN A 392 0.87 -9.49 24.35
N GLY A 393 -0.34 -9.00 24.63
CA GLY A 393 -0.56 -7.67 25.18
C GLY A 393 -1.57 -7.64 26.32
N GLN A 394 -1.86 -6.43 26.81
CA GLN A 394 -2.69 -6.16 27.98
C GLN A 394 -3.28 -4.74 27.92
N THR A 395 -4.20 -4.42 28.82
CA THR A 395 -4.77 -3.05 28.91
C THR A 395 -3.72 -2.01 29.28
N ASP A 396 -3.89 -0.80 28.76
CA ASP A 396 -3.00 0.34 29.00
C ASP A 396 -3.79 1.61 29.38
N ASP A 397 -3.34 2.32 30.41
CA ASP A 397 -4.06 3.50 30.94
C ASP A 397 -3.96 4.72 30.02
N THR A 398 -2.92 4.81 29.18
CA THR A 398 -2.67 5.94 28.27
C THR A 398 -3.24 5.67 26.88
N PHE A 399 -3.07 4.44 26.39
CA PHE A 399 -3.36 4.05 25.01
C PHE A 399 -4.54 3.07 24.89
N GLY A 400 -5.16 2.67 26.00
CA GLY A 400 -6.26 1.69 26.09
C GLY A 400 -5.78 0.24 26.07
N TYR A 401 -4.74 -0.05 25.28
CA TYR A 401 -4.11 -1.35 25.16
C TYR A 401 -2.64 -1.20 24.74
N ARG A 402 -1.79 -2.17 25.10
CA ARG A 402 -0.37 -2.26 24.69
C ARG A 402 0.03 -3.71 24.41
N TYR A 403 0.99 -3.91 23.52
CA TYR A 403 1.71 -5.17 23.37
C TYR A 403 3.03 -5.12 24.17
N GLN A 404 3.64 -6.28 24.36
CA GLN A 404 4.77 -6.42 25.28
C GLN A 404 5.78 -7.46 24.79
N THR A 405 7.08 -7.31 25.09
CA THR A 405 8.00 -8.44 24.91
C THR A 405 7.91 -9.44 26.05
N SER A 406 8.15 -10.71 25.76
CA SER A 406 8.09 -11.81 26.72
C SER A 406 9.19 -12.85 26.44
N ALA A 407 9.56 -13.64 27.45
CA ALA A 407 10.64 -14.63 27.36
C ALA A 407 10.19 -15.99 26.78
N THR A 408 8.92 -16.12 26.43
CA THR A 408 8.27 -17.33 25.90
C THR A 408 7.42 -16.96 24.69
N PRO A 409 7.08 -17.90 23.80
CA PRO A 409 6.20 -17.62 22.67
C PRO A 409 4.92 -16.87 23.10
N PRO A 410 4.49 -15.85 22.33
CA PRO A 410 5.01 -15.45 21.02
C PRO A 410 6.10 -14.35 21.05
N TYR A 411 6.76 -14.13 22.19
CA TYR A 411 7.93 -13.26 22.40
C TYR A 411 7.75 -11.73 22.20
N ILE A 412 6.92 -11.28 21.27
CA ILE A 412 6.55 -9.86 21.09
C ILE A 412 5.05 -9.72 20.82
N ILE A 413 4.57 -10.23 19.69
CA ILE A 413 3.23 -10.01 19.17
C ILE A 413 2.95 -11.10 18.14
N GLN A 414 1.73 -11.66 18.10
CA GLN A 414 1.33 -12.63 17.05
C GLN A 414 0.00 -12.32 16.37
N CYS A 415 -0.71 -11.30 16.83
CA CYS A 415 -1.95 -10.84 16.23
C CYS A 415 -2.25 -9.39 16.63
N LEU A 416 -3.12 -8.75 15.87
CA LEU A 416 -3.63 -7.42 16.13
C LEU A 416 -5.01 -7.49 16.79
N VAL A 417 -5.20 -6.81 17.92
CA VAL A 417 -6.48 -6.69 18.63
C VAL A 417 -7.31 -5.51 18.15
N GLY A 418 -6.70 -4.55 17.46
CA GLY A 418 -7.37 -3.39 16.87
C GLY A 418 -7.74 -3.55 15.39
N GLU A 419 -8.58 -2.65 14.91
CA GLU A 419 -8.98 -2.53 13.51
C GLU A 419 -7.78 -2.11 12.63
N VAL A 420 -7.32 -2.99 11.75
CA VAL A 420 -6.23 -2.72 10.80
C VAL A 420 -6.74 -2.66 9.35
N ASP A 421 -6.16 -1.79 8.53
CA ASP A 421 -6.35 -1.75 7.08
C ASP A 421 -5.29 -2.63 6.40
N THR A 422 -5.60 -3.91 6.21
CA THR A 422 -4.66 -4.91 5.66
C THR A 422 -4.18 -4.59 4.23
N ALA A 423 -4.89 -3.73 3.49
CA ALA A 423 -4.50 -3.30 2.15
C ALA A 423 -3.37 -2.25 2.16
N LYS A 424 -3.18 -1.51 3.26
CA LYS A 424 -2.12 -0.50 3.42
C LYS A 424 -0.83 -1.02 4.02
N LEU A 425 -0.82 -2.26 4.52
CA LEU A 425 0.34 -2.79 5.24
C LEU A 425 1.53 -3.01 4.30
N PRO A 426 2.72 -2.50 4.63
CA PRO A 426 3.88 -2.58 3.77
C PRO A 426 4.38 -4.02 3.71
N ARG A 427 4.82 -4.42 2.53
CA ARG A 427 5.59 -5.65 2.34
C ARG A 427 6.87 -5.27 1.64
N VAL A 428 8.01 -5.76 2.14
CA VAL A 428 9.25 -5.63 1.38
C VAL A 428 9.21 -6.61 0.21
N SER A 429 9.29 -6.06 -0.99
CA SER A 429 9.37 -6.87 -2.21
C SER A 429 10.72 -7.59 -2.32
N PRO A 430 10.76 -8.85 -2.78
CA PRO A 430 11.98 -9.51 -3.23
C PRO A 430 12.73 -8.65 -4.26
N LEU A 431 14.07 -8.80 -4.33
CA LEU A 431 14.83 -8.11 -5.37
C LEU A 431 14.43 -8.63 -6.77
N SER A 432 14.30 -7.69 -7.68
CA SER A 432 14.16 -7.97 -9.12
C SER A 432 15.49 -8.45 -9.70
N GLY A 433 15.44 -9.15 -10.84
CA GLY A 433 16.63 -9.61 -11.58
C GLY A 433 16.86 -11.12 -11.57
N ASP A 434 16.10 -11.90 -10.78
CA ASP A 434 16.22 -13.37 -10.76
C ASP A 434 15.58 -14.09 -11.95
N THR A 435 16.12 -13.81 -13.13
CA THR A 435 15.75 -14.42 -14.41
C THR A 435 16.11 -15.91 -14.52
N GLN A 436 16.86 -16.46 -13.56
CA GLN A 436 17.38 -17.83 -13.58
C GLN A 436 16.93 -18.69 -12.38
N GLY A 437 16.13 -18.14 -11.45
CA GLY A 437 15.70 -18.84 -10.24
C GLY A 437 16.84 -19.13 -9.25
N ILE A 438 17.91 -18.34 -9.27
CA ILE A 438 19.10 -18.42 -8.41
C ILE A 438 18.73 -18.30 -6.92
N ARG A 439 17.62 -17.63 -6.60
CA ARG A 439 17.08 -17.41 -5.24
C ARG A 439 15.74 -18.12 -5.01
N ALA A 440 15.27 -18.93 -5.97
CA ALA A 440 13.92 -19.52 -5.93
C ALA A 440 13.78 -20.72 -4.97
N ASP A 441 14.87 -21.45 -4.69
CA ASP A 441 14.88 -22.60 -3.77
C ASP A 441 15.98 -22.38 -2.73
N LEU A 442 15.61 -21.79 -1.59
CA LEU A 442 16.47 -21.59 -0.42
C LEU A 442 15.92 -22.44 0.73
N ARG A 443 16.60 -23.56 1.03
CA ARG A 443 16.22 -24.53 2.06
C ARG A 443 17.24 -24.50 3.19
N PRO A 444 16.82 -24.29 4.45
CA PRO A 444 17.74 -24.30 5.59
C PRO A 444 18.60 -25.57 5.65
N PRO A 445 19.94 -25.44 5.78
CA PRO A 445 20.86 -26.57 5.87
C PRO A 445 20.50 -27.50 7.03
N GLN A 446 20.18 -28.76 6.70
CA GLN A 446 19.73 -29.74 7.69
C GLN A 446 20.85 -30.06 8.70
N GLY A 447 20.55 -29.90 9.99
CA GLY A 447 21.52 -30.02 11.09
C GLY A 447 22.23 -28.72 11.47
N GLY A 448 21.88 -27.59 10.85
CA GLY A 448 22.45 -26.28 11.15
C GLY A 448 23.84 -26.05 10.56
N VAL A 449 24.37 -24.84 10.75
CA VAL A 449 25.66 -24.36 10.25
C VAL A 449 26.55 -23.85 11.37
N GLU A 450 27.85 -23.83 11.13
CA GLU A 450 28.88 -23.38 12.08
C GLU A 450 29.53 -22.08 11.60
N ASN A 451 29.99 -21.25 12.54
CA ASN A 451 30.77 -20.03 12.28
C ASN A 451 30.09 -19.04 11.31
N LEU A 452 28.75 -18.92 11.38
CA LEU A 452 28.04 -17.93 10.57
C LEU A 452 28.42 -16.51 11.03
N THR A 453 28.91 -15.73 10.06
CA THR A 453 29.35 -14.35 10.24
C THR A 453 28.74 -13.47 9.15
N HIS A 454 28.53 -12.19 9.47
CA HIS A 454 28.15 -11.18 8.51
C HIS A 454 29.09 -9.99 8.61
N THR A 455 29.55 -9.49 7.46
CA THR A 455 30.51 -8.38 7.37
C THR A 455 30.09 -7.38 6.31
N ILE A 456 30.25 -6.09 6.62
CA ILE A 456 30.15 -4.99 5.64
C ILE A 456 31.55 -4.44 5.41
N SER A 457 32.05 -4.50 4.17
CA SER A 457 33.34 -3.88 3.82
C SER A 457 33.18 -2.40 3.45
N GLU A 458 34.28 -1.64 3.47
CA GLU A 458 34.31 -0.18 3.20
C GLU A 458 33.63 0.22 1.88
N ASN A 459 33.68 -0.64 0.86
CA ASN A 459 32.99 -0.43 -0.42
C ASN A 459 31.47 -0.72 -0.39
N GLY A 460 30.88 -0.92 0.79
CA GLY A 460 29.46 -1.21 0.99
C GLY A 460 29.03 -2.64 0.66
N SER A 461 29.95 -3.56 0.38
CA SER A 461 29.61 -4.97 0.13
C SER A 461 29.25 -5.69 1.41
N ARG A 462 28.10 -6.37 1.40
CA ARG A 462 27.62 -7.22 2.50
C ARG A 462 27.90 -8.67 2.16
N THR A 463 28.54 -9.39 3.07
CA THR A 463 28.81 -10.82 2.91
C THR A 463 28.41 -11.57 4.17
N MET A 464 27.57 -12.58 4.01
CA MET A 464 27.32 -13.62 5.00
C MET A 464 28.17 -14.84 4.62
N SER A 465 28.92 -15.40 5.57
CA SER A 465 29.72 -16.62 5.36
C SER A 465 29.50 -17.60 6.50
N TYR A 466 29.49 -18.89 6.20
CA TYR A 466 29.32 -19.98 7.17
C TYR A 466 30.02 -21.26 6.71
N SER A 467 30.21 -22.18 7.64
CA SER A 467 30.76 -23.52 7.40
C SER A 467 29.69 -24.60 7.61
N TYR A 468 29.69 -25.62 6.77
CA TYR A 468 28.80 -26.77 6.87
C TYR A 468 29.53 -28.04 6.48
N LYS A 469 29.61 -29.03 7.39
CA LYS A 469 30.29 -30.32 7.17
C LYS A 469 31.74 -30.18 6.65
N GLY A 470 32.46 -29.17 7.12
CA GLY A 470 33.86 -28.89 6.76
C GLY A 470 34.06 -28.07 5.47
N GLU A 471 32.99 -27.72 4.76
CA GLU A 471 33.03 -26.86 3.57
C GLU A 471 32.55 -25.44 3.90
N ASN A 472 33.11 -24.44 3.20
CA ASN A 472 32.76 -23.03 3.38
C ASN A 472 31.78 -22.55 2.31
N TYR A 473 30.80 -21.74 2.73
CA TYR A 473 29.68 -21.22 1.95
C TYR A 473 29.49 -19.73 2.22
N PHE A 474 28.93 -18.99 1.27
CA PHE A 474 28.75 -17.56 1.39
C PHE A 474 27.64 -17.02 0.47
N THR A 475 27.10 -15.86 0.84
CA THR A 475 26.27 -15.01 -0.01
C THR A 475 26.75 -13.57 0.10
N THR A 476 26.96 -12.90 -1.03
CA THR A 476 27.50 -11.54 -1.11
C THR A 476 26.63 -10.66 -2.00
N TYR A 477 26.28 -9.47 -1.49
CA TYR A 477 25.72 -8.36 -2.23
C TYR A 477 26.70 -7.18 -2.20
N SER A 478 27.36 -6.91 -3.33
CA SER A 478 28.19 -5.72 -3.55
C SER A 478 27.39 -4.65 -4.30
N PRO A 479 27.55 -3.34 -4.02
CA PRO A 479 26.93 -2.29 -4.85
C PRO A 479 27.30 -2.48 -6.33
N ALA A 480 26.31 -2.39 -7.23
CA ALA A 480 26.54 -2.49 -8.66
C ALA A 480 27.13 -1.18 -9.22
N SER A 481 27.87 -1.28 -10.33
CA SER A 481 28.39 -0.10 -11.06
C SER A 481 27.33 0.60 -11.91
N GLN A 482 26.15 0.00 -12.08
CA GLN A 482 25.04 0.51 -12.88
C GLN A 482 23.70 0.16 -12.21
N GLY A 483 22.72 1.05 -12.36
CA GLY A 483 21.37 0.91 -11.80
C GLY A 483 21.24 1.43 -10.36
N LYS A 484 20.19 2.22 -10.09
CA LYS A 484 19.87 2.70 -8.74
C LYS A 484 19.46 1.50 -7.88
N ASP A 485 20.05 1.39 -6.69
CA ASP A 485 19.77 0.33 -5.70
C ASP A 485 19.89 -1.10 -6.26
N CYS A 486 20.82 -1.25 -7.22
CA CYS A 486 21.26 -2.53 -7.78
C CYS A 486 22.53 -3.04 -7.09
N TYR A 487 22.64 -4.37 -7.04
CA TYR A 487 23.73 -5.08 -6.40
C TYR A 487 24.30 -6.15 -7.33
N SER A 488 25.62 -6.19 -7.45
CA SER A 488 26.37 -7.33 -7.97
C SER A 488 26.30 -8.46 -6.94
N PHE A 489 25.60 -9.54 -7.30
CA PHE A 489 25.35 -10.68 -6.43
C PHE A 489 26.32 -11.82 -6.71
N LYS A 490 26.75 -12.52 -5.64
CA LYS A 490 27.51 -13.77 -5.75
C LYS A 490 27.18 -14.70 -4.58
N GLN A 491 26.89 -15.97 -4.84
CA GLN A 491 26.66 -16.97 -3.80
C GLN A 491 27.39 -18.30 -4.07
N LYS A 492 27.67 -19.04 -3.00
CA LYS A 492 27.94 -20.48 -2.95
C LYS A 492 27.21 -21.01 -1.72
N THR A 493 26.06 -21.66 -1.90
CA THR A 493 25.15 -22.06 -0.80
C THR A 493 24.92 -23.57 -0.77
N ILE A 494 24.27 -24.10 0.27
CA ILE A 494 23.85 -25.51 0.32
C ILE A 494 22.70 -25.74 -0.67
N SER A 495 21.71 -24.84 -0.71
CA SER A 495 20.52 -25.02 -1.53
C SER A 495 20.82 -25.12 -3.03
N ASN A 496 21.86 -24.41 -3.52
CA ASN A 496 22.27 -24.49 -4.92
C ASN A 496 23.27 -25.64 -5.22
N GLY A 497 23.55 -26.51 -4.25
CA GLY A 497 24.49 -27.62 -4.36
C GLY A 497 25.96 -27.22 -4.30
N GLY A 498 26.31 -26.12 -3.62
CA GLY A 498 27.67 -25.64 -3.46
C GLY A 498 28.28 -25.01 -4.72
N LYS A 499 27.45 -24.58 -5.67
CA LYS A 499 27.87 -23.98 -6.94
C LYS A 499 28.10 -22.48 -6.76
N VAL A 500 29.13 -21.92 -7.39
CA VAL A 500 29.25 -20.47 -7.48
C VAL A 500 28.27 -19.95 -8.53
N GLN A 501 27.36 -19.06 -8.13
CA GLN A 501 26.46 -18.34 -9.01
C GLN A 501 26.65 -16.83 -8.83
N THR A 502 26.39 -16.07 -9.88
CA THR A 502 26.47 -14.60 -9.91
C THR A 502 25.26 -14.04 -10.65
N GLY A 503 24.84 -12.84 -10.27
CA GLY A 503 23.77 -12.10 -10.96
C GLY A 503 23.82 -10.62 -10.64
N THR A 504 22.83 -9.89 -11.13
CA THR A 504 22.55 -8.52 -10.69
C THR A 504 21.14 -8.49 -10.14
N PHE A 505 20.99 -8.05 -8.90
CA PHE A 505 19.70 -7.94 -8.24
C PHE A 505 19.43 -6.50 -7.86
N CYS A 506 18.26 -5.98 -8.21
CA CYS A 506 17.89 -4.59 -8.00
C CYS A 506 16.68 -4.49 -7.08
N ARG A 507 16.74 -3.58 -6.09
CA ARG A 507 15.58 -3.27 -5.29
C ARG A 507 14.58 -2.49 -6.15
N GLY A 508 13.42 -3.10 -6.40
CA GLY A 508 12.29 -2.38 -6.94
C GLY A 508 11.81 -1.32 -5.94
N PRO A 509 11.12 -0.28 -6.43
CA PRO A 509 10.53 0.73 -5.56
C PRO A 509 9.32 0.06 -4.84
N GLN A 510 9.13 0.29 -3.54
CA GLN A 510 8.30 -0.59 -2.69
C GLN A 510 6.79 -0.40 -2.95
N PRO A 511 5.99 -1.49 -3.01
CA PRO A 511 4.63 -1.46 -3.59
C PRO A 511 3.64 -0.55 -2.86
N ASN A 512 3.88 -0.23 -1.59
CA ASN A 512 3.19 0.84 -0.88
C ASN A 512 4.10 2.06 -0.82
N HIS A 513 4.12 2.84 -1.90
CA HIS A 513 4.78 4.14 -1.98
C HIS A 513 4.04 5.19 -1.14
N LEU A 514 4.18 5.08 0.18
CA LEU A 514 3.92 6.15 1.13
C LEU A 514 5.26 6.67 1.64
N THR A 515 6.15 6.92 0.68
CA THR A 515 7.46 7.53 0.88
C THR A 515 7.45 8.92 0.26
N PRO A 516 7.37 9.99 1.06
CA PRO A 516 7.84 11.30 0.63
C PRO A 516 9.29 11.16 0.21
N THR A 517 9.69 11.76 -0.91
CA THR A 517 11.11 11.83 -1.29
C THR A 517 11.80 12.84 -0.39
N VAL A 518 12.09 12.45 0.86
CA VAL A 518 12.98 13.22 1.74
C VAL A 518 14.41 13.06 1.22
N THR A 519 14.71 13.83 0.18
CA THR A 519 16.09 14.13 -0.18
C THR A 519 16.72 14.77 1.05
N LYS A 520 17.82 14.19 1.54
CA LYS A 520 18.50 14.65 2.77
C LYS A 520 18.80 16.16 2.69
N GLN A 521 18.01 16.97 3.40
CA GLN A 521 18.47 18.28 3.84
C GLN A 521 19.11 18.11 5.22
N ASN A 522 20.33 18.63 5.36
CA ASN A 522 20.94 18.82 6.67
C ASN A 522 19.98 19.66 7.53
N THR A 523 19.84 19.31 8.81
CA THR A 523 19.16 20.17 9.78
C THR A 523 20.00 21.42 10.03
N ASN A 524 19.92 22.38 9.10
CA ASN A 524 20.23 23.76 9.42
C ASN A 524 19.19 24.27 10.41
N SER A 525 19.64 25.13 11.31
CA SER A 525 18.85 25.95 12.24
C SER A 525 17.51 26.38 11.66
N ALA A 526 16.44 26.44 12.46
CA ALA A 526 15.19 27.06 12.01
C ALA A 526 15.46 28.44 11.39
N ILE A 527 14.73 28.80 10.31
CA ILE A 527 14.81 30.16 9.74
C ILE A 527 14.30 31.12 10.80
N THR A 528 15.21 31.87 11.44
CA THR A 528 14.89 32.82 12.51
C THR A 528 15.27 34.24 12.12
N GLY A 529 14.38 35.19 12.38
CA GLY A 529 14.65 36.61 12.19
C GLY A 529 13.66 37.50 12.93
N LYS A 530 13.82 38.81 12.74
CA LYS A 530 13.06 39.84 13.47
C LYS A 530 11.71 40.19 12.86
N HIS A 531 11.48 39.86 11.59
CA HIS A 531 10.29 40.24 10.84
C HIS A 531 9.47 39.00 10.54
N ASN A 532 8.19 38.99 10.91
CA ASN A 532 7.26 37.91 10.59
C ASN A 532 6.64 38.16 9.21
N LEU A 533 6.79 37.18 8.31
CA LEU A 533 6.52 37.32 6.89
C LEU A 533 5.65 36.17 6.42
N LYS A 534 4.68 36.46 5.56
CA LYS A 534 3.81 35.49 4.88
C LYS A 534 4.14 35.51 3.39
N LEU A 535 4.67 34.41 2.87
CA LEU A 535 4.79 34.17 1.43
C LEU A 535 3.49 33.56 0.92
N GLU A 536 2.90 34.18 -0.09
CA GLU A 536 1.77 33.68 -0.86
C GLU A 536 2.21 33.52 -2.32
N ALA A 537 1.96 32.36 -2.92
CA ALA A 537 2.43 32.04 -4.26
C ALA A 537 1.48 31.10 -5.01
N TRP A 538 1.45 31.20 -6.33
CA TRP A 538 0.79 30.28 -7.25
C TRP A 538 1.76 29.98 -8.39
N ALA A 539 1.86 28.71 -8.77
CA ALA A 539 2.62 28.25 -9.90
C ALA A 539 1.70 27.55 -10.89
N ASP A 540 1.99 27.68 -12.18
CA ASP A 540 1.52 26.69 -13.11
C ASP A 540 2.30 25.40 -12.83
N ASN A 541 1.56 24.45 -12.27
CA ASN A 541 1.96 23.14 -11.75
C ASN A 541 2.84 23.06 -10.49
N TRP A 542 4.00 23.72 -10.38
CA TRP A 542 4.87 23.48 -9.21
C TRP A 542 5.97 24.52 -8.94
N PHE A 543 6.25 24.77 -7.66
CA PHE A 543 7.46 25.47 -7.24
C PHE A 543 8.04 24.97 -5.91
N THR A 544 9.23 25.46 -5.58
CA THR A 544 9.75 25.48 -4.21
C THR A 544 10.52 26.78 -3.98
N ALA A 545 10.47 27.29 -2.75
CA ALA A 545 11.15 28.49 -2.31
C ALA A 545 12.12 28.20 -1.16
N TYR A 546 13.25 28.90 -1.15
CA TYR A 546 14.28 28.86 -0.12
C TYR A 546 14.62 30.29 0.35
N ILE A 547 14.96 30.44 1.62
CA ILE A 547 15.63 31.63 2.14
C ILE A 547 17.12 31.30 2.26
N GLY A 548 17.94 31.84 1.35
CA GLY A 548 19.30 31.37 1.13
C GLY A 548 19.33 29.86 0.84
N GLU A 549 20.14 29.11 1.59
CA GLU A 549 20.23 27.64 1.46
C GLU A 549 19.12 26.87 2.20
N GLN A 550 18.20 27.56 2.89
CA GLN A 550 17.20 26.94 3.76
C GLN A 550 15.87 26.78 3.04
N LEU A 551 15.36 25.54 2.91
CA LEU A 551 14.03 25.29 2.36
C LEU A 551 12.96 26.01 3.20
N LEU A 552 12.18 26.87 2.54
CA LEU A 552 11.04 27.56 3.15
C LEU A 552 9.75 26.78 2.89
N VAL A 553 9.45 26.51 1.62
CA VAL A 553 8.26 25.78 1.19
C VAL A 553 8.53 25.02 -0.11
N GLU A 554 7.93 23.86 -0.25
CA GLU A 554 7.82 23.09 -1.48
C GLU A 554 6.33 22.95 -1.77
N ASP A 555 5.91 23.01 -3.04
CA ASP A 555 4.49 22.91 -3.36
C ASP A 555 3.92 21.57 -2.87
N SER A 556 2.83 21.65 -2.10
CA SER A 556 2.16 20.49 -1.51
C SER A 556 1.57 19.54 -2.55
N VAL A 557 1.30 20.00 -3.77
CA VAL A 557 0.86 19.14 -4.86
C VAL A 557 2.08 18.77 -5.72
N PRO A 558 2.41 17.47 -5.88
CA PRO A 558 3.57 17.07 -6.67
C PRO A 558 3.43 17.45 -8.14
N ILE A 559 4.52 17.92 -8.75
CA ILE A 559 4.63 18.21 -10.21
C ILE A 559 4.20 17.05 -11.12
N THR A 560 4.12 15.81 -10.63
CA THR A 560 3.61 14.66 -11.40
C THR A 560 2.09 14.51 -11.38
N THR A 561 1.38 15.45 -10.74
CA THR A 561 -0.09 15.44 -10.66
C THR A 561 -0.64 16.19 -11.86
N GLU A 562 -1.42 15.50 -12.69
CA GLU A 562 -2.12 16.09 -13.84
C GLU A 562 -2.99 17.25 -13.33
N ARG A 563 -2.70 18.49 -13.78
CA ARG A 563 -3.35 19.74 -13.34
C ARG A 563 -3.11 20.12 -11.87
N SER A 564 -1.85 20.16 -11.42
CA SER A 564 -1.47 20.62 -10.07
C SER A 564 -1.59 22.15 -9.89
N PHE A 565 -2.80 22.67 -9.94
CA PHE A 565 -3.09 24.09 -9.74
C PHE A 565 -3.56 24.34 -8.30
N ASN A 566 -2.76 25.09 -7.54
CA ASN A 566 -3.08 25.50 -6.18
C ASN A 566 -2.29 26.74 -5.77
N ALA A 567 -2.83 27.46 -4.79
CA ALA A 567 -2.07 28.45 -4.04
C ALA A 567 -1.26 27.79 -2.91
N GLN A 568 -0.14 28.42 -2.54
CA GLN A 568 0.61 28.16 -1.32
C GLN A 568 0.63 29.41 -0.44
N SER A 569 0.48 29.22 0.87
CA SER A 569 0.59 30.31 1.85
C SER A 569 1.33 29.82 3.09
N ILE A 570 2.47 30.42 3.40
CA ILE A 570 3.31 30.03 4.54
C ILE A 570 3.82 31.26 5.31
N THR A 571 3.90 31.15 6.64
CA THR A 571 4.48 32.19 7.51
C THR A 571 5.83 31.74 8.09
N PHE A 572 6.80 32.64 8.08
CA PHE A 572 8.17 32.43 8.57
C PHE A 572 8.73 33.74 9.17
N SER A 573 9.91 33.68 9.80
CA SER A 573 10.57 34.88 10.34
C SER A 573 11.97 35.04 9.75
N ALA A 574 12.27 36.20 9.16
CA ALA A 574 13.56 36.48 8.54
C ALA A 574 14.12 37.87 8.93
N ASN A 575 15.35 38.14 8.49
CA ASN A 575 15.98 39.46 8.57
C ASN A 575 16.22 39.95 7.14
N TYR A 576 16.13 41.26 6.92
CA TYR A 576 16.52 41.88 5.65
C TYR A 576 18.06 42.04 5.55
N PRO A 577 18.64 42.01 4.34
CA PRO A 577 17.99 41.64 3.08
C PRO A 577 17.64 40.14 3.04
N ILE A 578 16.51 39.81 2.41
CA ILE A 578 16.02 38.43 2.29
C ILE A 578 16.43 37.90 0.92
N GLU A 579 17.30 36.89 0.92
CA GLU A 579 17.71 36.15 -0.28
C GLU A 579 16.67 35.07 -0.61
N LEU A 580 15.72 35.39 -1.49
CA LEU A 580 14.67 34.46 -1.92
C LEU A 580 15.14 33.73 -3.18
N ASN A 581 15.24 32.40 -3.09
CA ASN A 581 15.60 31.53 -4.20
C ASN A 581 14.41 30.62 -4.55
N LEU A 582 14.11 30.44 -5.83
CA LEU A 582 12.98 29.63 -6.32
C LEU A 582 13.46 28.56 -7.30
N ILE A 583 12.85 27.38 -7.26
CA ILE A 583 12.81 26.45 -8.40
C ILE A 583 11.35 26.39 -8.84
N ILE A 584 11.08 26.57 -10.13
CA ILE A 584 9.73 26.61 -10.67
C ILE A 584 9.65 25.67 -11.87
N LYS A 585 8.56 24.90 -12.00
CA LYS A 585 8.40 23.85 -13.00
C LYS A 585 6.98 23.81 -13.53
N ASP A 586 6.90 23.84 -14.85
CA ASP A 586 5.74 23.47 -15.65
C ASP A 586 5.78 21.95 -15.94
N PHE A 587 4.61 21.34 -16.11
CA PHE A 587 4.48 19.89 -16.26
C PHE A 587 4.93 19.43 -17.64
N LYS A 588 5.54 18.24 -17.65
CA LYS A 588 5.88 17.49 -18.85
C LYS A 588 5.81 16.01 -18.52
N GLN A 589 5.26 15.22 -19.43
CA GLN A 589 5.19 13.78 -19.23
C GLN A 589 6.56 13.09 -19.40
N ASN A 590 7.46 13.69 -20.19
CA ASN A 590 8.89 13.37 -20.26
C ASN A 590 9.67 14.53 -20.93
N ASP A 591 10.96 14.31 -21.22
CA ASP A 591 11.86 15.33 -21.80
C ASP A 591 11.51 15.80 -23.23
N THR A 592 10.41 15.33 -23.87
CA THR A 592 9.88 16.00 -25.08
C THR A 592 9.33 17.39 -24.77
N GLY A 593 9.01 17.70 -23.51
CA GLY A 593 8.28 18.91 -23.12
C GLY A 593 6.81 18.90 -23.53
N LEU A 594 6.22 17.71 -23.69
CA LEU A 594 4.80 17.57 -24.02
C LEU A 594 4.04 16.96 -22.85
N GLU A 595 2.78 17.38 -22.74
CA GLU A 595 1.76 16.78 -21.93
C GLU A 595 0.93 15.77 -22.75
N TYR A 596 0.27 14.83 -22.05
CA TYR A 596 -0.70 13.88 -22.62
C TYR A 596 -0.22 13.14 -23.89
N ILE A 597 1.02 12.66 -23.90
CA ILE A 597 1.65 12.04 -25.08
C ILE A 597 0.81 10.87 -25.61
N GLY A 598 0.48 10.91 -26.90
CA GLY A 598 -0.37 9.94 -27.59
C GLY A 598 -1.87 10.07 -27.34
N ALA A 599 -2.31 11.05 -26.55
CA ALA A 599 -3.72 11.41 -26.39
C ALA A 599 -4.19 12.36 -27.50
N LYS A 600 -5.50 12.64 -27.53
CA LYS A 600 -6.10 13.61 -28.49
C LYS A 600 -5.80 15.07 -28.14
N ASN A 601 -5.33 15.32 -26.93
CA ASN A 601 -5.00 16.62 -26.36
C ASN A 601 -3.51 16.69 -25.99
N GLN A 602 -2.66 15.98 -26.74
CA GLN A 602 -1.21 16.18 -26.68
C GLN A 602 -0.91 17.65 -26.99
N GLN A 603 -0.20 18.32 -26.08
CA GLN A 603 0.08 19.76 -26.13
C GLN A 603 1.42 20.07 -25.47
N MET A 604 1.99 21.23 -25.73
CA MET A 604 2.97 21.88 -24.85
C MET A 604 2.26 22.49 -23.61
N GLY A 605 3.00 22.78 -22.54
CA GLY A 605 2.47 23.40 -21.32
C GLY A 605 2.15 24.89 -21.47
N ASP A 606 1.63 25.50 -20.41
CA ASP A 606 1.29 26.92 -20.33
C ASP A 606 1.84 27.58 -19.05
N GLY A 607 3.15 27.35 -18.81
CA GLY A 607 3.87 27.71 -17.59
C GLY A 607 3.68 29.15 -17.07
N GLY A 608 3.86 29.35 -15.76
CA GLY A 608 3.79 30.67 -15.14
C GLY A 608 3.98 30.66 -13.63
N PHE A 609 4.28 31.81 -13.02
CA PHE A 609 4.43 31.91 -11.57
C PHE A 609 4.13 33.31 -11.05
N ILE A 610 3.43 33.41 -9.92
CA ILE A 610 3.17 34.68 -9.25
C ILE A 610 3.32 34.52 -7.74
N MET A 611 3.86 35.54 -7.06
CA MET A 611 4.00 35.56 -5.61
C MET A 611 3.89 36.96 -5.01
N GLN A 612 3.59 37.02 -3.71
CA GLN A 612 3.72 38.19 -2.86
C GLN A 612 4.25 37.82 -1.48
N LEU A 613 5.00 38.73 -0.87
CA LEU A 613 5.52 38.61 0.49
C LEU A 613 4.90 39.71 1.35
N THR A 614 4.16 39.35 2.39
CA THR A 614 3.49 40.28 3.30
C THR A 614 4.17 40.25 4.68
N GLU A 615 4.59 41.38 5.22
CA GLU A 615 5.00 41.47 6.63
C GLU A 615 3.74 41.41 7.50
N THR A 616 3.58 40.36 8.31
CA THR A 616 2.32 40.07 9.02
C THR A 616 2.06 41.01 10.19
N ASP A 617 3.12 41.57 10.78
CA ASP A 617 3.02 42.52 11.89
C ASP A 617 2.46 43.89 11.45
N THR A 618 2.66 44.26 10.18
CA THR A 618 2.20 45.53 9.57
C THR A 618 1.10 45.35 8.53
N ASN A 619 0.87 44.10 8.08
CA ASN A 619 0.04 43.71 6.95
C ASN A 619 0.39 44.47 5.65
N LYS A 620 1.67 44.82 5.46
CA LYS A 620 2.19 45.49 4.26
C LYS A 620 2.81 44.46 3.32
N VAL A 621 2.48 44.50 2.03
CA VAL A 621 3.22 43.76 1.00
C VAL A 621 4.60 44.41 0.82
N VAL A 622 5.66 43.62 0.98
CA VAL A 622 7.05 44.08 0.99
C VAL A 622 7.84 43.64 -0.25
N ALA A 623 7.36 42.61 -0.96
CA ALA A 623 7.87 42.19 -2.25
C ALA A 623 6.78 41.46 -3.05
N VAL A 624 6.94 41.42 -4.37
CA VAL A 624 6.09 40.67 -5.31
C VAL A 624 6.98 40.02 -6.38
N SER A 625 6.44 39.08 -7.15
CA SER A 625 7.08 38.64 -8.40
C SER A 625 6.95 39.71 -9.47
N ASP A 626 8.07 40.09 -10.07
CA ASP A 626 8.19 41.01 -11.21
C ASP A 626 9.53 40.77 -11.95
N GLN A 627 9.82 41.60 -12.97
CA GLN A 627 11.08 41.53 -13.75
C GLN A 627 12.38 41.75 -12.95
N SER A 628 12.33 42.04 -11.64
CA SER A 628 13.53 42.13 -10.79
C SER A 628 14.11 40.76 -10.43
N PHE A 629 13.30 39.70 -10.50
CA PHE A 629 13.77 38.32 -10.36
C PHE A 629 14.76 38.01 -11.48
N LYS A 630 15.87 37.35 -11.14
CA LYS A 630 16.79 36.79 -12.13
C LYS A 630 16.58 35.31 -12.25
N CYS A 631 16.40 34.81 -13.47
CA CYS A 631 16.07 33.41 -13.75
C CYS A 631 17.05 32.76 -14.75
N GLU A 632 17.20 31.45 -14.63
CA GLU A 632 18.03 30.61 -15.47
C GLU A 632 17.23 29.34 -15.84
N ILE A 633 16.98 29.14 -17.15
CA ILE A 633 16.14 28.05 -17.66
C ILE A 633 16.93 26.75 -17.65
N LEU A 634 16.59 25.81 -16.75
CA LEU A 634 17.24 24.51 -16.64
C LEU A 634 16.74 23.48 -17.65
N HIS A 635 15.48 23.60 -18.10
CA HIS A 635 14.91 22.70 -19.11
C HIS A 635 14.11 23.48 -20.15
N LYS A 636 14.43 23.30 -21.44
CA LYS A 636 13.67 23.85 -22.56
C LYS A 636 13.32 22.75 -23.57
N ALA A 637 12.02 22.49 -23.75
CA ALA A 637 11.51 21.48 -24.67
C ALA A 637 10.04 21.74 -25.05
N PRO A 638 9.59 21.35 -26.25
CA PRO A 638 10.44 20.94 -27.37
C PRO A 638 11.17 22.14 -27.97
N LEU A 639 12.42 21.96 -28.41
CA LEU A 639 13.17 23.01 -29.13
C LEU A 639 12.59 23.30 -30.53
N ASN A 640 11.69 22.45 -31.00
CA ASN A 640 10.89 22.66 -32.21
C ASN A 640 9.43 22.28 -31.91
N LYS A 641 8.55 23.30 -31.86
CA LYS A 641 7.12 23.17 -31.53
C LYS A 641 6.35 22.18 -32.44
N LEU A 642 6.88 21.81 -33.60
CA LEU A 642 6.33 20.73 -34.44
C LEU A 642 6.31 19.35 -33.75
N CYS A 643 7.10 19.14 -32.68
CA CYS A 643 7.04 17.92 -31.87
C CYS A 643 5.62 17.63 -31.33
N GLU A 644 4.83 18.66 -31.00
CA GLU A 644 3.44 18.48 -30.54
C GLU A 644 2.57 17.75 -31.57
N SER A 645 2.86 17.90 -32.87
CA SER A 645 2.13 17.25 -33.95
C SER A 645 2.60 15.82 -34.27
N GLU A 646 3.66 15.33 -33.62
CA GLU A 646 4.15 13.97 -33.85
C GLU A 646 3.19 12.93 -33.28
N THR A 647 2.93 11.87 -34.04
CA THR A 647 1.99 10.79 -33.62
C THR A 647 2.59 9.87 -32.57
N ASN A 648 3.92 9.85 -32.43
CA ASN A 648 4.65 9.09 -31.42
C ASN A 648 5.95 9.85 -31.08
N PRO A 649 5.86 10.96 -30.32
CA PRO A 649 7.02 11.79 -30.00
C PRO A 649 7.97 11.04 -29.06
N VAL A 650 9.27 11.10 -29.35
CA VAL A 650 10.33 10.46 -28.55
C VAL A 650 11.37 11.51 -28.19
N ALA A 651 11.67 11.65 -26.90
CA ALA A 651 12.56 12.68 -26.40
C ALA A 651 13.99 12.53 -26.99
N GLY A 652 14.50 13.61 -27.58
CA GLY A 652 15.81 13.65 -28.22
C GLY A 652 15.84 13.16 -29.67
N GLU A 653 14.72 12.66 -30.21
CA GLU A 653 14.64 12.16 -31.59
C GLU A 653 13.81 13.09 -32.51
N GLY A 654 14.18 13.13 -33.80
CA GLY A 654 13.43 13.88 -34.81
C GLY A 654 13.33 15.38 -34.50
N VAL A 655 12.10 15.88 -34.39
CA VAL A 655 11.79 17.27 -33.98
C VAL A 655 11.66 17.44 -32.47
N CYS A 656 11.62 16.35 -31.70
CA CYS A 656 11.39 16.35 -30.25
C CYS A 656 12.68 16.48 -29.44
N THR A 657 13.58 17.38 -29.88
CA THR A 657 14.83 17.69 -29.19
C THR A 657 14.60 18.64 -28.01
N PHE A 658 15.45 18.54 -26.99
CA PHE A 658 15.36 19.32 -25.76
C PHE A 658 16.74 19.84 -25.31
N MET A 659 16.73 20.85 -24.44
CA MET A 659 17.87 21.30 -23.67
C MET A 659 17.60 21.02 -22.20
N SER A 660 18.55 20.38 -21.51
CA SER A 660 18.51 20.10 -20.08
C SER A 660 19.88 20.37 -19.47
N LYS A 661 19.93 21.08 -18.34
CA LYS A 661 21.15 21.38 -17.58
C LYS A 661 20.88 21.31 -16.07
N GLU A 662 21.88 20.89 -15.32
CA GLU A 662 21.81 20.88 -13.86
C GLU A 662 21.90 22.29 -13.27
N ALA A 663 21.27 22.51 -12.11
CA ALA A 663 21.42 23.74 -11.36
C ALA A 663 22.89 23.90 -10.87
N PRO A 664 23.51 25.10 -10.94
CA PRO A 664 24.87 25.30 -10.45
C PRO A 664 24.97 24.96 -8.95
N THR A 665 25.88 24.08 -8.54
CA THR A 665 25.84 23.41 -7.22
C THR A 665 25.72 24.34 -6.00
N ASN A 666 26.16 25.60 -6.10
CA ASN A 666 26.11 26.60 -5.03
C ASN A 666 25.09 27.73 -5.26
N TRP A 667 24.13 27.58 -6.18
CA TRP A 667 23.23 28.68 -6.60
C TRP A 667 22.33 29.23 -5.48
N LEU A 668 22.02 28.42 -4.46
CA LEU A 668 21.24 28.83 -3.28
C LEU A 668 22.02 29.75 -2.32
N GLN A 669 23.34 29.83 -2.44
CA GLN A 669 24.17 30.63 -1.53
C GLN A 669 23.93 32.14 -1.76
N SER A 670 23.99 32.92 -0.68
CA SER A 670 23.79 34.38 -0.71
C SER A 670 24.92 35.15 -1.39
N ASN A 671 26.07 34.50 -1.59
CA ASN A 671 27.22 35.04 -2.34
C ASN A 671 27.32 34.48 -3.77
N PHE A 672 26.29 33.79 -4.27
CA PHE A 672 26.29 33.27 -5.63
C PHE A 672 26.12 34.40 -6.66
N ASP A 673 27.05 34.50 -7.61
CA ASP A 673 26.98 35.49 -8.69
C ASP A 673 25.98 35.07 -9.78
N ASN A 674 24.79 35.67 -9.73
CA ASN A 674 23.75 35.56 -10.75
C ASN A 674 23.79 36.72 -11.78
N ALA A 675 24.89 37.47 -11.91
CA ALA A 675 24.96 38.61 -12.83
C ALA A 675 24.64 38.23 -14.28
N ASN A 676 25.03 37.02 -14.69
CA ASN A 676 24.83 36.47 -16.03
C ASN A 676 23.43 35.85 -16.27
N TRP A 677 22.60 35.70 -15.24
CA TRP A 677 21.23 35.23 -15.41
C TRP A 677 20.36 36.34 -16.00
N ALA A 678 19.43 35.95 -16.87
CA ALA A 678 18.45 36.88 -17.44
C ALA A 678 17.51 37.38 -16.33
N ASN A 679 16.94 38.56 -16.52
CA ASN A 679 15.77 38.95 -15.75
C ASN A 679 14.57 38.08 -16.17
N ALA A 680 13.66 37.82 -15.24
CA ALA A 680 12.41 37.14 -15.54
C ALA A 680 11.54 37.99 -16.49
N VAL A 681 10.78 37.32 -17.35
CA VAL A 681 9.86 37.99 -18.27
C VAL A 681 8.49 38.08 -17.60
N GLU A 682 7.91 39.28 -17.58
CA GLU A 682 6.54 39.51 -17.11
C GLU A 682 5.54 39.11 -18.19
N HIS A 683 4.62 38.19 -17.83
CA HIS A 683 3.55 37.71 -18.71
C HIS A 683 2.19 38.22 -18.23
N ASN A 684 1.23 38.30 -19.15
CA ASN A 684 -0.11 38.80 -18.82
C ASN A 684 -1.07 37.65 -18.43
N PHE A 685 -2.11 37.97 -17.66
CA PHE A 685 -3.08 36.99 -17.16
C PHE A 685 -3.71 36.11 -18.25
N ALA A 686 -3.94 36.64 -19.45
CA ALA A 686 -4.56 35.89 -20.54
C ALA A 686 -3.58 34.95 -21.28
N ASP A 687 -2.28 35.23 -21.22
CA ASP A 687 -1.24 34.39 -21.85
C ASP A 687 -0.90 33.18 -20.96
N VAL A 688 -0.86 33.37 -19.64
CA VAL A 688 -0.70 32.27 -18.64
C VAL A 688 -2.03 31.54 -18.42
N GLY A 689 -3.15 32.27 -18.43
CA GLY A 689 -4.48 31.73 -18.17
C GLY A 689 -4.54 30.94 -16.85
N PRO A 690 -4.23 31.55 -15.70
CA PRO A 690 -4.10 30.81 -14.43
C PRO A 690 -5.39 30.08 -14.08
N LYS A 691 -5.24 28.90 -13.50
CA LYS A 691 -6.34 27.98 -13.16
C LYS A 691 -6.64 28.02 -11.65
N ASP A 692 -7.24 26.95 -11.13
CA ASP A 692 -7.68 26.81 -9.74
C ASP A 692 -6.58 27.19 -8.72
N GLY A 693 -7.01 27.74 -7.57
CA GLY A 693 -6.13 28.24 -6.52
C GLY A 693 -5.62 29.68 -6.71
N TYR A 694 -5.57 30.22 -7.94
CA TYR A 694 -5.13 31.62 -8.14
C TYR A 694 -6.02 32.63 -7.40
N ASP A 695 -7.34 32.46 -7.48
CA ASP A 695 -8.33 33.35 -6.88
C ASP A 695 -8.44 33.20 -5.34
N ASP A 696 -7.76 32.23 -4.72
CA ASP A 696 -7.73 32.06 -3.26
C ASP A 696 -6.85 33.12 -2.56
N ILE A 697 -5.95 33.77 -3.32
CA ILE A 697 -5.08 34.84 -2.83
C ILE A 697 -5.57 36.19 -3.35
N ASN A 698 -5.74 37.15 -2.43
CA ASN A 698 -5.95 38.55 -2.80
C ASN A 698 -4.60 39.20 -3.17
N TRP A 699 -4.26 39.12 -4.45
CA TRP A 699 -3.01 39.64 -5.00
C TRP A 699 -2.88 41.17 -4.91
N ASP A 700 -1.67 41.64 -4.62
CA ASP A 700 -1.27 43.03 -4.81
C ASP A 700 -1.30 43.40 -6.31
N GLU A 701 -1.76 44.61 -6.65
CA GLU A 701 -1.85 45.08 -8.04
C GLU A 701 -0.49 45.14 -8.76
N ASN A 702 0.60 45.18 -8.00
CA ASN A 702 1.96 45.20 -8.52
C ASN A 702 2.50 43.79 -8.78
N ALA A 703 1.90 42.72 -8.25
CA ALA A 703 2.33 41.36 -8.55
C ALA A 703 2.13 41.02 -10.03
N LYS A 704 3.11 40.35 -10.63
CA LYS A 704 3.15 39.97 -12.05
C LYS A 704 3.38 38.47 -12.16
N PHE A 705 2.80 37.87 -13.19
CA PHE A 705 3.25 36.55 -13.60
C PHE A 705 4.65 36.66 -14.19
N ILE A 706 5.57 35.83 -13.73
CA ILE A 706 6.95 35.76 -14.21
C ILE A 706 7.25 34.38 -14.76
N TRP A 707 8.04 34.32 -15.84
CA TRP A 707 8.54 33.07 -16.42
C TRP A 707 9.83 33.31 -17.22
N GLY A 708 10.21 32.30 -18.03
CA GLY A 708 11.17 32.45 -19.13
C GLY A 708 10.59 33.24 -20.32
N GLU A 709 11.29 33.19 -21.45
CA GLU A 709 10.87 33.91 -22.66
C GLU A 709 9.65 33.27 -23.33
N ASP A 710 9.43 31.97 -23.13
CA ASP A 710 8.38 31.19 -23.80
C ASP A 710 7.67 30.27 -22.81
N LEU A 711 6.41 30.57 -22.50
CA LEU A 711 5.57 29.81 -21.56
C LEU A 711 5.43 28.34 -21.96
N GLU A 712 5.40 28.06 -23.27
CA GLU A 712 5.19 26.71 -23.82
C GLU A 712 6.44 25.84 -23.83
N THR A 713 7.65 26.44 -23.86
CA THR A 713 8.88 25.65 -24.03
C THR A 713 9.87 25.75 -22.89
N ASP A 714 9.81 26.76 -22.01
CA ASP A 714 10.65 26.82 -20.83
C ASP A 714 9.98 26.04 -19.67
N ASN A 715 10.37 24.78 -19.45
CA ASN A 715 9.60 23.90 -18.54
C ASN A 715 10.13 23.89 -17.09
N THR A 716 11.35 24.38 -16.85
CA THR A 716 11.97 24.36 -15.52
C THR A 716 12.97 25.50 -15.39
N LEU A 717 12.78 26.34 -14.38
CA LEU A 717 13.60 27.52 -14.11
C LEU A 717 14.09 27.49 -12.67
N ILE A 718 15.25 28.11 -12.44
CA ILE A 718 15.67 28.56 -11.12
C ILE A 718 15.74 30.08 -11.11
N CYS A 719 15.24 30.72 -10.07
CA CYS A 719 15.19 32.17 -9.95
C CYS A 719 15.73 32.65 -8.60
N LYS A 720 16.25 33.88 -8.54
CA LYS A 720 16.73 34.53 -7.32
C LYS A 720 16.26 36.00 -7.29
N ALA A 721 15.90 36.46 -6.09
CA ALA A 721 15.64 37.87 -5.80
C ALA A 721 16.19 38.26 -4.41
N THR A 722 16.79 39.43 -4.31
CA THR A 722 17.21 40.05 -3.04
C THR A 722 16.15 41.07 -2.64
N ILE A 723 15.45 40.81 -1.54
CA ILE A 723 14.40 41.70 -1.03
C ILE A 723 14.99 42.57 0.07
N GLU A 724 15.13 43.86 -0.20
CA GLU A 724 15.61 44.86 0.75
C GLU A 724 14.54 45.26 1.77
N GLN A 725 14.95 45.82 2.90
CA GLN A 725 14.00 46.36 3.88
C GLN A 725 13.24 47.55 3.28
N PRO A 726 11.89 47.57 3.29
CA PRO A 726 11.12 48.72 2.87
C PRO A 726 11.47 49.97 3.70
N GLN A 727 11.66 51.11 3.02
CA GLN A 727 11.86 52.41 3.67
C GLN A 727 10.56 52.98 4.27
#